data_AF-A0A8T5T920-F1
#
_entry.id   AF-A0A8T5T920-F1
#
_cell.length_a   1.000
_cell.length_b   1.000
_cell.length_c   1.000
_cell.angle_alpha   90.00
_cell.angle_beta   90.00
_cell.angle_gamma   90.00
#
_symmetry.space_group_name_H-M   'P 1'
#
loop_
_entity.id
_entity.type
_entity.pdbx_description
1 polymer ?
#
loop_
_entity_poly.entity_id
_entity_poly.type
_entity_poly.pdbx_seq_one_letter_code
_entity_poly.pdbx_strand_id
1 'polypeptide(L)'
;MTTTTITRIFSLIPTSPYKKDIYKNFQAYFVKFRDLENLFIKTLIYALNKGHLSLQDFSGTSTSHIKRKIYNHLELNKIKAAQWKSIDLKERVHRCAIIHPYHAVRIWLIRNENLSIILSELIELFASDPSHIIWFLKGKQPPKPVLKCLFRILKKDPFGTTQFLTSFHLTNMIGQLRNIFLSNTQLEPLFMERFKKIKNDEILIDNFLRICLGSFSRKKKREQITLTPEQLYNYFLELYFRKIKWLSTRYNKMKMSTLDFICYKKQRDTAWDVLKKEFISQQSQFSLKDLNSLMVSVFQEVLTELETHSSNLLPKNVFNPFLQKKKVDYLTPTYHQFLIFFQKQLKDKMKEMLSDLFLVDSIVAFFIAKFERIRIELPGLINVLKIKRLSIPIQNLRETQVYNSNLENLKVTLSFVSREFHTFIINDKKGRIKEFLEKGAYERPPIICSKQGKMFFYLPFYVKKKSCLKQAPHENKNLIELGIDLGLKHFAVLSIMDKSDPSCPKEIMRYFLGQKQLFDMKFNTITGKFKPRQRGPNHIVNTPTNIKLKLINIRSEIKLIQQKLHTYQNRLSQKGISNSKRKFKYNRLKIYLERLWERISHINKEIVNLLNHTILKIANHHHVSVIKCENLKWTRHSKRKEVGQFLAFWQILWFFSQIQSAIQLRAHLNAIEFKTKNARNTSQKCSTSGHMGQRTGKAFFCPHCEMSLDSDLNAARNIALC
;
A
#
# COMPACT_ATOMS: atom_id res chain seq x y z
N MET A 1 31.38 -19.25 -0.63
CA MET A 1 31.39 -18.00 -1.42
C MET A 1 29.95 -17.54 -1.63
N THR A 2 29.57 -16.35 -1.14
CA THR A 2 28.17 -15.88 -1.29
C THR A 2 27.97 -15.34 -2.69
N THR A 3 26.88 -15.70 -3.34
CA THR A 3 26.68 -15.42 -4.77
C THR A 3 25.32 -14.82 -5.00
N THR A 4 25.26 -13.79 -5.82
CA THR A 4 24.03 -13.03 -6.04
C THR A 4 23.47 -13.35 -7.41
N THR A 5 22.16 -13.56 -7.47
CA THR A 5 21.44 -13.76 -8.74
C THR A 5 20.88 -12.42 -9.20
N ILE A 6 21.23 -11.99 -10.41
CA ILE A 6 20.71 -10.78 -11.04
C ILE A 6 19.89 -11.16 -12.26
N THR A 7 18.58 -10.93 -12.22
CA THR A 7 17.71 -11.18 -13.38
C THR A 7 17.62 -9.94 -14.27
N ARG A 8 17.82 -10.14 -15.57
CA ARG A 8 17.60 -9.15 -16.63
C ARG A 8 16.44 -9.57 -17.52
N ILE A 9 15.75 -8.58 -18.08
CA ILE A 9 14.57 -8.77 -18.92
C ILE A 9 14.91 -8.24 -20.30
N PHE A 10 14.75 -9.08 -21.32
CA PHE A 10 14.97 -8.74 -22.72
C PHE A 10 13.73 -9.07 -23.54
N SER A 11 13.54 -8.43 -24.69
CA SER A 11 12.50 -8.85 -25.65
C SER A 11 13.12 -9.83 -26.65
N LEU A 12 12.39 -10.89 -26.97
CA LEU A 12 12.78 -11.86 -28.01
C LEU A 12 12.12 -11.50 -29.32
N ILE A 13 12.90 -11.48 -30.40
CA ILE A 13 12.46 -11.17 -31.76
C ILE A 13 12.75 -12.38 -32.66
N PRO A 14 11.74 -13.03 -33.28
CA PRO A 14 11.98 -14.14 -34.19
C PRO A 14 12.89 -13.72 -35.35
N THR A 15 13.80 -14.60 -35.76
CA THR A 15 14.67 -14.37 -36.93
C THR A 15 13.92 -14.54 -38.26
N SER A 16 12.84 -15.33 -38.27
CA SER A 16 12.03 -15.61 -39.47
C SER A 16 11.37 -14.34 -40.04
N PRO A 17 11.15 -14.27 -41.38
CA PRO A 17 10.32 -13.23 -42.00
C PRO A 17 8.86 -13.26 -41.51
N TYR A 18 8.32 -14.43 -41.15
CA TYR A 18 6.94 -14.63 -40.67
C TYR A 18 6.79 -14.41 -39.16
N LYS A 19 7.27 -13.26 -38.65
CA LYS A 19 7.33 -12.98 -37.21
C LYS A 19 5.95 -13.07 -36.52
N LYS A 20 4.90 -12.60 -37.19
CA LYS A 20 3.54 -12.57 -36.65
C LYS A 20 3.02 -13.99 -36.36
N ASP A 21 3.25 -14.92 -37.27
CA ASP A 21 2.78 -16.31 -37.13
C ASP A 21 3.53 -17.03 -36.02
N ILE A 22 4.84 -16.82 -35.91
CA ILE A 22 5.64 -17.37 -34.79
C ILE A 22 5.11 -16.86 -33.45
N TYR A 23 4.85 -15.55 -33.31
CA TYR A 23 4.29 -15.02 -32.07
C TYR A 23 2.91 -15.62 -31.75
N LYS A 24 2.06 -15.82 -32.77
CA LYS A 24 0.74 -16.44 -32.63
C LYS A 24 0.84 -17.90 -32.20
N ASN A 25 1.76 -18.68 -32.78
CA ASN A 25 2.01 -20.07 -32.42
C ASN A 25 2.54 -20.19 -30.98
N PHE A 26 3.54 -19.40 -30.63
CA PHE A 26 4.06 -19.37 -29.25
C PHE A 26 2.99 -18.94 -28.25
N GLN A 27 2.14 -17.98 -28.60
CA GLN A 27 1.02 -17.61 -27.75
C GLN A 27 0.09 -18.79 -27.48
N ALA A 28 -0.21 -19.62 -28.50
CA ALA A 28 -0.96 -20.85 -28.31
C ALA A 28 -0.21 -21.84 -27.39
N TYR A 29 1.11 -22.00 -27.55
CA TYR A 29 1.94 -22.85 -26.70
C TYR A 29 1.89 -22.41 -25.22
N PHE A 30 2.00 -21.11 -24.94
CA PHE A 30 1.89 -20.59 -23.57
C PHE A 30 0.49 -20.81 -22.97
N VAL A 31 -0.57 -20.68 -23.78
CA VAL A 31 -1.94 -20.92 -23.31
C VAL A 31 -2.10 -22.40 -22.96
N LYS A 32 -1.59 -23.32 -23.80
CA LYS A 32 -1.60 -24.76 -23.50
C LYS A 32 -0.81 -25.11 -22.25
N PHE A 33 0.39 -24.53 -22.12
CA PHE A 33 1.22 -24.72 -20.93
C PHE A 33 0.51 -24.26 -19.65
N ARG A 34 -0.07 -23.05 -19.66
CA ARG A 34 -0.85 -22.53 -18.52
C ARG A 34 -2.02 -23.44 -18.16
N ASP A 35 -2.70 -24.01 -19.15
CA ASP A 35 -3.84 -24.89 -18.91
C ASP A 35 -3.38 -26.24 -18.32
N LEU A 36 -2.24 -26.76 -18.77
CA LEU A 36 -1.56 -27.91 -18.16
C LEU A 36 -1.17 -27.62 -16.71
N GLU A 37 -0.58 -26.45 -16.42
CA GLU A 37 -0.25 -26.04 -15.04
C GLU A 37 -1.51 -26.04 -14.15
N ASN A 38 -2.61 -25.47 -14.62
CA ASN A 38 -3.86 -25.47 -13.86
C ASN A 38 -4.46 -26.88 -13.68
N LEU A 39 -4.24 -27.79 -14.63
CA LEU A 39 -4.64 -29.19 -14.51
C LEU A 39 -3.80 -29.93 -13.47
N PHE A 40 -2.49 -29.68 -13.41
CA PHE A 40 -1.62 -30.19 -12.35
C PHE A 40 -2.07 -29.69 -10.98
N ILE A 41 -2.44 -28.41 -10.84
CA ILE A 41 -2.99 -27.89 -9.57
C ILE A 41 -4.22 -28.71 -9.14
N LYS A 42 -5.17 -28.94 -10.05
CA LYS A 42 -6.37 -29.76 -9.76
C LYS A 42 -5.99 -31.18 -9.33
N THR A 43 -5.03 -31.79 -10.02
CA THR A 43 -4.56 -33.16 -9.73
C THR A 43 -3.93 -33.25 -8.34
N LEU A 44 -3.07 -32.29 -7.99
CA LEU A 44 -2.43 -32.23 -6.67
C LEU A 44 -3.46 -32.11 -5.54
N ILE A 45 -4.50 -31.29 -5.74
CA ILE A 45 -5.56 -31.12 -4.73
C ILE A 45 -6.44 -32.35 -4.63
N TYR A 46 -6.76 -32.98 -5.76
CA TYR A 46 -7.47 -34.25 -5.76
C TYR A 46 -6.68 -35.32 -4.99
N ALA A 47 -5.37 -35.42 -5.23
CA ALA A 47 -4.49 -36.34 -4.52
C ALA A 47 -4.40 -36.04 -3.02
N LEU A 48 -4.33 -34.77 -2.62
CA LEU A 48 -4.40 -34.35 -1.22
C LEU A 48 -5.74 -34.76 -0.56
N ASN A 49 -6.87 -34.51 -1.22
CA ASN A 49 -8.19 -34.82 -0.69
C ASN A 49 -8.44 -36.34 -0.58
N LYS A 50 -7.78 -37.15 -1.42
CA LYS A 50 -7.83 -38.62 -1.38
C LYS A 50 -6.80 -39.25 -0.47
N GLY A 51 -5.94 -38.45 0.18
CA GLY A 51 -4.89 -38.94 1.07
C GLY A 51 -3.66 -39.54 0.36
N HIS A 52 -3.58 -39.45 -0.97
CA HIS A 52 -2.40 -39.88 -1.73
C HIS A 52 -1.20 -38.94 -1.54
N LEU A 53 -1.46 -37.68 -1.19
CA LEU A 53 -0.44 -36.73 -0.77
C LEU A 53 -0.75 -36.23 0.63
N SER A 54 0.31 -35.93 1.38
CA SER A 54 0.26 -35.34 2.71
C SER A 54 0.79 -33.90 2.71
N LEU A 55 0.60 -33.18 3.82
CA LEU A 55 1.24 -31.88 4.02
C LEU A 55 2.77 -31.98 3.87
N GLN A 56 3.40 -33.01 4.45
CA GLN A 56 4.85 -33.22 4.47
C GLN A 56 5.47 -33.30 3.06
N ASP A 57 4.72 -33.75 2.06
CA ASP A 57 5.22 -33.82 0.67
C ASP A 57 5.54 -32.43 0.08
N PHE A 58 4.97 -31.37 0.66
CA PHE A 58 5.17 -29.98 0.26
C PHE A 58 6.28 -29.25 1.05
N SER A 59 7.04 -29.96 1.89
CA SER A 59 8.11 -29.38 2.71
C SER A 59 9.32 -28.89 1.90
N GLY A 60 9.77 -29.69 0.92
CA GLY A 60 10.95 -29.39 0.10
C GLY A 60 10.69 -28.34 -0.99
N THR A 61 11.70 -27.56 -1.37
CA THR A 61 11.58 -26.54 -2.45
C THR A 61 12.49 -26.78 -3.64
N SER A 62 13.33 -27.82 -3.60
CA SER A 62 14.24 -28.15 -4.70
C SER A 62 13.50 -28.80 -5.87
N THR A 63 13.98 -28.56 -7.09
CA THR A 63 13.41 -29.18 -8.31
C THR A 63 13.50 -30.70 -8.28
N SER A 64 14.57 -31.26 -7.68
CA SER A 64 14.74 -32.70 -7.49
C SER A 64 13.71 -33.28 -6.54
N HIS A 65 13.41 -32.59 -5.43
CA HIS A 65 12.35 -32.98 -4.50
C HIS A 65 11.00 -33.02 -5.19
N ILE A 66 10.62 -31.93 -5.86
CA ILE A 66 9.33 -31.81 -6.56
C ILE A 66 9.19 -32.90 -7.62
N LYS A 67 10.27 -33.18 -8.38
CA LYS A 67 10.25 -34.22 -9.40
C LYS A 67 10.02 -35.61 -8.78
N ARG A 68 10.81 -35.97 -7.77
CA ARG A 68 10.77 -37.31 -7.16
C ARG A 68 9.48 -37.55 -6.40
N LYS A 69 9.08 -36.61 -5.54
CA LYS A 69 7.96 -36.79 -4.61
C LYS A 69 6.59 -36.56 -5.23
N ILE A 70 6.52 -35.80 -6.32
CA ILE A 70 5.23 -35.40 -6.88
C ILE A 70 5.12 -35.76 -8.36
N TYR A 71 6.03 -35.26 -9.19
CA TYR A 71 5.88 -35.42 -10.65
C TYR A 71 5.88 -36.89 -11.08
N ASN A 72 6.86 -37.66 -10.59
CA ASN A 72 6.97 -39.09 -10.88
C ASN A 72 5.91 -39.90 -10.14
N HIS A 73 5.66 -39.58 -8.86
CA HIS A 73 4.73 -40.33 -8.02
C HIS A 73 3.28 -40.28 -8.54
N LEU A 74 2.85 -39.13 -9.06
CA LEU A 74 1.51 -38.94 -9.63
C LEU A 74 1.46 -39.16 -11.16
N GLU A 75 2.54 -39.66 -11.76
CA GLU A 75 2.63 -39.92 -13.21
C GLU A 75 2.16 -38.72 -14.07
N LEU A 76 2.55 -37.50 -13.68
CA LEU A 76 2.05 -36.27 -14.32
C LEU A 76 2.47 -36.12 -15.79
N ASN A 77 3.42 -36.93 -16.25
CA ASN A 77 3.79 -37.07 -17.66
C ASN A 77 2.64 -37.62 -18.53
N LYS A 78 1.74 -38.43 -17.97
CA LYS A 78 0.59 -39.01 -18.71
C LYS A 78 -0.58 -38.02 -18.89
N ILE A 79 -0.59 -36.94 -18.12
CA ILE A 79 -1.69 -35.97 -18.12
C ILE A 79 -1.55 -35.00 -19.30
N LYS A 80 -2.63 -34.88 -20.09
CA LYS A 80 -2.72 -33.95 -21.23
C LYS A 80 -3.83 -32.92 -21.02
N ALA A 81 -3.54 -31.65 -21.35
CA ALA A 81 -4.53 -30.58 -21.29
C ALA A 81 -5.45 -30.59 -22.53
N ALA A 82 -6.76 -30.61 -22.31
CA ALA A 82 -7.78 -30.49 -23.36
C ALA A 82 -7.81 -29.05 -23.92
N GLN A 83 -7.70 -28.90 -25.24
CA GLN A 83 -7.79 -27.61 -25.94
C GLN A 83 -8.29 -27.76 -27.40
N TRP A 84 -8.80 -26.66 -27.97
CA TRP A 84 -9.24 -26.52 -29.37
C TRP A 84 -8.17 -26.90 -30.41
N LYS A 85 -6.88 -26.71 -30.12
CA LYS A 85 -5.77 -27.13 -31.00
C LYS A 85 -5.04 -28.35 -30.44
N SER A 86 -4.82 -29.38 -31.26
CA SER A 86 -4.07 -30.60 -30.96
C SER A 86 -2.55 -30.37 -30.89
N ILE A 87 -2.10 -29.47 -30.00
CA ILE A 87 -0.67 -29.17 -29.82
C ILE A 87 -0.04 -30.16 -28.84
N ASP A 88 0.78 -31.11 -29.26
CA ASP A 88 1.44 -32.02 -28.30
C ASP A 88 2.77 -31.40 -27.81
N LEU A 89 2.80 -30.99 -26.54
CA LEU A 89 4.01 -30.43 -25.94
C LEU A 89 5.01 -31.54 -25.64
N LYS A 90 6.31 -31.26 -25.79
CA LYS A 90 7.37 -32.20 -25.40
C LYS A 90 7.28 -32.57 -23.92
N GLU A 91 7.63 -33.80 -23.55
CA GLU A 91 7.68 -34.24 -22.14
C GLU A 91 8.57 -33.34 -21.27
N ARG A 92 9.71 -32.87 -21.80
CA ARG A 92 10.58 -31.90 -21.12
C ARG A 92 9.85 -30.59 -20.78
N VAL A 93 8.93 -30.14 -21.65
CA VAL A 93 8.08 -28.98 -21.37
C VAL A 93 7.03 -29.33 -20.32
N HIS A 94 6.48 -30.54 -20.30
CA HIS A 94 5.60 -30.99 -19.20
C HIS A 94 6.33 -30.95 -17.85
N ARG A 95 7.61 -31.32 -17.79
CA ARG A 95 8.40 -31.20 -16.56
C ARG A 95 8.47 -29.76 -16.08
N CYS A 96 8.74 -28.80 -16.96
CA CYS A 96 8.75 -27.37 -16.64
C CYS A 96 7.45 -26.91 -15.96
N ALA A 97 6.31 -27.52 -16.30
CA ALA A 97 5.00 -27.11 -15.82
C ALA A 97 4.75 -27.42 -14.34
N ILE A 98 5.45 -28.35 -13.66
CA ILE A 98 5.10 -28.71 -12.27
C ILE A 98 5.54 -27.69 -11.21
N ILE A 99 6.53 -26.85 -11.50
CA ILE A 99 7.13 -25.94 -10.50
C ILE A 99 6.10 -24.94 -9.96
N HIS A 100 5.42 -24.22 -10.85
CA HIS A 100 4.45 -23.21 -10.43
C HIS A 100 3.22 -23.81 -9.74
N PRO A 101 2.60 -24.90 -10.24
CA PRO A 101 1.55 -25.66 -9.55
C PRO A 101 1.94 -26.10 -8.15
N TYR A 102 3.12 -26.71 -7.99
CA TYR A 102 3.60 -27.15 -6.68
C TYR A 102 3.67 -25.99 -5.68
N HIS A 103 4.32 -24.89 -6.06
CA HIS A 103 4.42 -23.72 -5.19
C HIS A 103 3.07 -23.04 -4.95
N ALA A 104 2.16 -23.05 -5.94
CA ALA A 104 0.82 -22.52 -5.77
C ALA A 104 0.03 -23.32 -4.73
N VAL A 105 0.09 -24.66 -4.78
CA VAL A 105 -0.56 -25.54 -3.79
C VAL A 105 0.12 -25.38 -2.43
N ARG A 106 1.45 -25.36 -2.36
CA ARG A 106 2.19 -25.10 -1.10
C ARG A 106 1.78 -23.78 -0.45
N ILE A 107 1.69 -22.69 -1.21
CA ILE A 107 1.26 -21.38 -0.69
C ILE A 107 -0.21 -21.41 -0.26
N TRP A 108 -1.07 -22.13 -0.99
CA TRP A 108 -2.47 -22.32 -0.62
C TRP A 108 -2.60 -23.08 0.71
N LEU A 109 -1.80 -24.14 0.94
CA LEU A 109 -1.74 -24.87 2.22
C LEU A 109 -1.32 -23.95 3.37
N ILE A 110 -0.22 -23.20 3.21
CA ILE A 110 0.23 -22.22 4.23
C ILE A 110 -0.86 -21.22 4.56
N ARG A 111 -1.56 -20.73 3.53
CA ARG A 111 -2.63 -19.76 3.70
C ARG A 111 -3.83 -20.35 4.44
N ASN A 112 -4.23 -21.58 4.14
CA ASN A 112 -5.33 -22.26 4.84
C ASN A 112 -4.99 -22.41 6.32
N GLU A 113 -3.79 -22.87 6.64
CA GLU A 113 -3.37 -23.04 8.03
C GLU A 113 -3.30 -21.70 8.77
N ASN A 114 -2.68 -20.69 8.17
CA ASN A 114 -2.64 -19.35 8.76
C ASN A 114 -4.06 -18.79 9.00
N LEU A 115 -5.01 -19.02 8.08
CA LEU A 115 -6.40 -18.59 8.24
C LEU A 115 -7.12 -19.37 9.33
N SER A 116 -6.85 -20.67 9.48
CA SER A 116 -7.39 -21.52 10.54
C SER A 116 -6.93 -21.04 11.93
N ILE A 117 -5.64 -20.74 12.07
CA ILE A 117 -5.06 -20.19 13.30
C ILE A 117 -5.66 -18.82 13.61
N ILE A 118 -5.70 -17.90 12.63
CA ILE A 118 -6.30 -16.57 12.83
C ILE A 118 -7.76 -16.70 13.25
N LEU A 119 -8.50 -17.63 12.65
CA LEU A 119 -9.90 -17.85 12.94
C LEU A 119 -10.09 -18.34 14.39
N SER A 120 -9.26 -19.27 14.86
CA SER A 120 -9.30 -19.75 16.26
C SER A 120 -9.05 -18.60 17.25
N GLU A 121 -8.02 -17.79 16.99
CA GLU A 121 -7.72 -16.60 17.81
C GLU A 121 -8.84 -15.55 17.80
N LEU A 122 -9.53 -15.38 16.67
CA LEU A 122 -10.67 -14.47 16.58
C LEU A 122 -11.87 -14.99 17.39
N ILE A 123 -12.09 -16.30 17.43
CA ILE A 123 -13.16 -16.92 18.22
C ILE A 123 -12.93 -16.65 19.71
N GLU A 124 -11.71 -16.92 20.22
CA GLU A 124 -11.34 -16.63 21.61
C GLU A 124 -11.46 -15.13 21.91
N LEU A 125 -10.99 -14.27 21.00
CA LEU A 125 -11.08 -12.83 21.16
C LEU A 125 -12.55 -12.35 21.25
N PHE A 126 -13.44 -12.85 20.39
CA PHE A 126 -14.85 -12.48 20.40
C PHE A 126 -15.60 -13.00 21.63
N ALA A 127 -15.20 -14.15 22.17
CA ALA A 127 -15.73 -14.66 23.43
C ALA A 127 -15.30 -13.80 24.62
N SER A 128 -14.04 -13.33 24.64
CA SER A 128 -13.52 -12.49 25.74
C SER A 128 -14.03 -11.05 25.73
N ASP A 129 -14.16 -10.43 24.55
CA ASP A 129 -14.61 -9.05 24.39
C ASP A 129 -15.43 -8.89 23.09
N PRO A 130 -16.78 -8.92 23.20
CA PRO A 130 -17.70 -8.79 22.08
C PRO A 130 -17.53 -7.51 21.25
N SER A 131 -16.93 -6.45 21.81
CA SER A 131 -16.72 -5.19 21.09
C SER A 131 -15.82 -5.36 19.85
N HIS A 132 -14.97 -6.40 19.82
CA HIS A 132 -14.15 -6.75 18.67
C HIS A 132 -14.97 -7.18 17.45
N ILE A 133 -16.19 -7.72 17.64
CA ILE A 133 -17.11 -8.06 16.54
C ILE A 133 -17.49 -6.80 15.76
N ILE A 134 -17.71 -5.67 16.45
CA ILE A 134 -18.03 -4.38 15.81
C ILE A 134 -16.90 -3.99 14.86
N TRP A 135 -15.66 -4.04 15.34
CA TRP A 135 -14.49 -3.70 14.57
C TRP A 135 -14.37 -4.60 13.31
N PHE A 136 -14.56 -5.90 13.49
CA PHE A 136 -14.50 -6.90 12.44
C PHE A 136 -15.58 -6.63 11.38
N LEU A 137 -16.84 -6.48 11.77
CA LEU A 137 -17.94 -6.18 10.85
C LEU A 137 -17.78 -4.84 10.14
N LYS A 138 -17.24 -3.82 10.82
CA LYS A 138 -16.88 -2.51 10.22
C LYS A 138 -15.83 -2.63 9.12
N GLY A 139 -15.05 -3.72 9.07
CA GLY A 139 -13.96 -3.89 8.11
C GLY A 139 -12.84 -2.87 8.32
N LYS A 140 -12.65 -2.43 9.57
CA LYS A 140 -11.59 -1.48 9.96
C LYS A 140 -10.26 -2.23 10.12
N GLN A 141 -9.16 -1.48 10.25
CA GLN A 141 -7.84 -2.06 10.53
C GLN A 141 -7.81 -2.74 11.91
N PRO A 142 -7.23 -3.95 12.06
CA PRO A 142 -7.19 -4.65 13.33
C PRO A 142 -6.51 -3.84 14.43
N PRO A 143 -7.01 -3.93 15.69
CA PRO A 143 -6.34 -3.33 16.83
C PRO A 143 -4.88 -3.80 16.90
N LYS A 144 -3.98 -2.90 17.32
CA LYS A 144 -2.55 -3.23 17.46
C LYS A 144 -2.27 -4.44 18.37
N PRO A 145 -2.98 -4.63 19.50
CA PRO A 145 -2.81 -5.83 20.33
C PRO A 145 -3.09 -7.12 19.57
N VAL A 146 -4.20 -7.17 18.83
CA VAL A 146 -4.58 -8.32 17.98
C VAL A 146 -3.49 -8.62 16.94
N LEU A 147 -2.99 -7.59 16.23
CA LEU A 147 -1.89 -7.79 15.27
C LEU A 147 -0.62 -8.35 15.93
N LYS A 148 -0.25 -7.84 17.11
CA LYS A 148 0.93 -8.34 17.84
C LYS A 148 0.78 -9.80 18.24
N CYS A 149 -0.41 -10.21 18.71
CA CYS A 149 -0.69 -11.60 19.04
C CYS A 149 -0.52 -12.49 17.81
N LEU A 150 -1.18 -12.15 16.70
CA LEU A 150 -1.10 -12.91 15.46
C LEU A 150 0.31 -12.99 14.87
N PHE A 151 1.12 -11.92 14.97
CA PHE A 151 2.52 -11.98 14.54
C PHE A 151 3.35 -13.00 15.33
N ARG A 152 3.08 -13.12 16.64
CA ARG A 152 3.78 -14.07 17.51
C ARG A 152 3.42 -15.51 17.14
N ILE A 153 2.12 -15.78 16.95
CA ILE A 153 1.61 -17.13 16.69
C ILE A 153 1.99 -17.60 15.28
N LEU A 154 1.85 -16.73 14.28
CA LEU A 154 2.13 -17.05 12.87
C LEU A 154 3.62 -16.89 12.49
N LYS A 155 4.53 -16.91 13.47
CA LYS A 155 5.97 -16.72 13.22
C LYS A 155 6.56 -17.84 12.37
N LYS A 156 6.03 -19.06 12.47
CA LYS A 156 6.43 -20.22 11.68
C LYS A 156 5.30 -20.63 10.73
N ASP A 157 5.64 -21.17 9.57
CA ASP A 157 4.69 -21.82 8.66
C ASP A 157 4.45 -23.27 9.07
N PRO A 158 3.48 -23.96 8.45
CA PRO A 158 3.15 -25.34 8.77
C PRO A 158 4.30 -26.33 8.50
N PHE A 159 5.35 -25.87 7.81
CA PHE A 159 6.56 -26.63 7.50
C PHE A 159 7.73 -26.26 8.45
N GLY A 160 7.48 -25.46 9.49
CA GLY A 160 8.48 -25.03 10.47
C GLY A 160 9.39 -23.90 10.02
N THR A 161 9.18 -23.33 8.83
CA THR A 161 10.00 -22.24 8.30
C THR A 161 9.51 -20.89 8.79
N THR A 162 10.44 -19.96 9.08
CA THR A 162 10.08 -18.63 9.60
C THR A 162 9.35 -17.80 8.54
N GLN A 163 8.16 -17.31 8.89
CA GLN A 163 7.35 -16.42 8.06
C GLN A 163 7.62 -14.95 8.40
N PHE A 164 7.72 -14.11 7.37
CA PHE A 164 7.80 -12.65 7.52
C PHE A 164 6.50 -12.00 7.07
N LEU A 165 5.45 -12.14 7.88
CA LEU A 165 4.16 -11.51 7.62
C LEU A 165 4.24 -10.00 7.90
N THR A 166 3.56 -9.20 7.08
CA THR A 166 3.39 -7.75 7.34
C THR A 166 2.00 -7.47 7.89
N SER A 167 1.81 -6.30 8.50
CA SER A 167 0.49 -5.90 9.03
C SER A 167 -0.57 -5.87 7.91
N PHE A 168 -0.15 -5.47 6.70
CA PHE A 168 -0.99 -5.51 5.52
C PHE A 168 -1.44 -6.93 5.15
N HIS A 169 -0.56 -7.93 5.23
CA HIS A 169 -0.92 -9.32 4.95
C HIS A 169 -1.92 -9.85 5.98
N LEU A 170 -1.69 -9.62 7.29
CA LEU A 170 -2.62 -10.02 8.35
C LEU A 170 -3.98 -9.36 8.19
N THR A 171 -4.02 -8.04 7.97
CA THR A 171 -5.28 -7.33 7.72
C THR A 171 -6.04 -7.90 6.53
N ASN A 172 -5.35 -8.27 5.45
CA ASN A 172 -5.99 -8.88 4.29
C ASN A 172 -6.55 -10.28 4.58
N MET A 173 -5.86 -11.09 5.39
CA MET A 173 -6.35 -12.41 5.80
C MET A 173 -7.59 -12.31 6.70
N ILE A 174 -7.58 -11.38 7.66
CA ILE A 174 -8.76 -11.07 8.48
C ILE A 174 -9.91 -10.56 7.59
N GLY A 175 -9.62 -9.65 6.65
CA GLY A 175 -10.60 -9.15 5.70
C GLY A 175 -11.18 -10.26 4.80
N GLN A 176 -10.39 -11.27 4.47
CA GLN A 176 -10.85 -12.47 3.77
C GLN A 176 -11.80 -13.29 4.66
N LEU A 177 -11.43 -13.59 5.91
CA LEU A 177 -12.30 -14.31 6.85
C LEU A 177 -13.63 -13.59 7.04
N ARG A 178 -13.60 -12.25 7.14
CA ARG A 178 -14.81 -11.42 7.15
C ARG A 178 -15.68 -11.62 5.92
N ASN A 179 -15.09 -11.64 4.73
CA ASN A 179 -15.86 -11.85 3.51
C ASN A 179 -16.44 -13.27 3.44
N ILE A 180 -15.69 -14.29 3.90
CA ILE A 180 -16.16 -15.67 4.00
C ILE A 180 -17.32 -15.77 5.01
N PHE A 181 -17.20 -15.12 6.17
CA PHE A 181 -18.25 -15.07 7.18
C PHE A 181 -19.52 -14.43 6.61
N LEU A 182 -19.41 -13.24 6.01
CA LEU A 182 -20.54 -12.51 5.45
C LEU A 182 -21.19 -13.23 4.25
N SER A 183 -20.45 -14.03 3.48
CA SER A 183 -21.03 -14.79 2.36
C SER A 183 -21.79 -16.04 2.82
N ASN A 184 -21.42 -16.59 3.98
CA ASN A 184 -22.00 -17.85 4.49
C ASN A 184 -23.00 -17.63 5.64
N THR A 185 -23.27 -16.38 6.02
CA THR A 185 -24.09 -16.04 7.19
C THR A 185 -25.19 -15.06 6.82
N GLN A 186 -26.44 -15.43 7.09
CA GLN A 186 -27.59 -14.55 6.95
C GLN A 186 -27.77 -13.74 8.24
N LEU A 187 -27.25 -12.51 8.25
CA LEU A 187 -27.34 -11.62 9.40
C LEU A 187 -28.65 -10.80 9.46
N GLU A 188 -29.32 -10.63 8.32
CA GLU A 188 -30.53 -9.80 8.23
C GLU A 188 -31.65 -10.27 9.16
N PRO A 189 -32.06 -11.56 9.15
CA PRO A 189 -33.20 -12.02 9.97
C PRO A 189 -32.92 -11.84 11.47
N LEU A 190 -31.71 -12.18 11.90
CA LEU A 190 -31.25 -12.04 13.29
C LEU A 190 -31.30 -10.59 13.77
N PHE A 191 -30.78 -9.65 12.96
CA PHE A 191 -30.81 -8.24 13.31
C PHE A 191 -32.20 -7.61 13.18
N MET A 192 -33.06 -8.10 12.28
CA MET A 192 -34.45 -7.64 12.19
C MET A 192 -35.25 -8.05 13.42
N GLU A 193 -35.06 -9.27 13.94
CA GLU A 193 -35.68 -9.72 15.18
C GLU A 193 -35.23 -8.85 16.36
N ARG A 194 -33.91 -8.59 16.46
CA ARG A 194 -33.38 -7.70 17.50
C ARG A 194 -33.89 -6.27 17.35
N PHE A 195 -34.00 -5.76 16.13
CA PHE A 195 -34.53 -4.43 15.85
C PHE A 195 -35.97 -4.28 16.34
N LYS A 196 -36.83 -5.29 16.11
CA LYS A 196 -38.20 -5.31 16.64
C LYS A 196 -38.23 -5.25 18.17
N LYS A 197 -37.34 -6.01 18.85
CA LYS A 197 -37.21 -5.96 20.32
C LYS A 197 -36.80 -4.57 20.81
N ILE A 198 -35.82 -3.95 20.16
CA ILE A 198 -35.35 -2.58 20.51
C ILE A 198 -36.48 -1.55 20.36
N LYS A 199 -37.28 -1.64 19.29
CA LYS A 199 -38.36 -0.69 19.01
C LYS A 199 -39.44 -0.68 20.09
N ASN A 200 -39.65 -1.81 20.77
CA ASN A 200 -40.70 -2.00 21.77
C ASN A 200 -40.21 -1.87 23.23
N ASP A 201 -38.90 -1.65 23.46
CA ASP A 201 -38.30 -1.62 24.79
C ASP A 201 -37.91 -0.18 25.18
N GLU A 202 -38.83 0.53 25.83
CA GLU A 202 -38.65 1.93 26.22
C GLU A 202 -37.47 2.12 27.21
N ILE A 203 -37.27 1.17 28.11
CA ILE A 203 -36.21 1.22 29.13
C ILE A 203 -34.83 1.13 28.45
N LEU A 204 -34.68 0.22 27.48
CA LEU A 204 -33.46 0.07 26.71
C LEU A 204 -33.17 1.32 25.88
N ILE A 205 -34.19 1.94 25.29
CA ILE A 205 -34.04 3.20 24.55
C ILE A 205 -33.59 4.32 25.50
N ASP A 206 -34.24 4.51 26.64
CA ASP A 206 -33.87 5.56 27.59
C ASP A 206 -32.42 5.40 28.09
N ASN A 207 -32.03 4.18 28.46
CA ASN A 207 -30.66 3.86 28.86
C ASN A 207 -29.65 4.19 27.75
N PHE A 208 -29.96 3.85 26.50
CA PHE A 208 -29.09 4.17 25.36
C PHE A 208 -28.96 5.68 25.14
N LEU A 209 -30.04 6.45 25.26
CA LEU A 209 -30.03 7.90 25.11
C LEU A 209 -29.19 8.57 26.20
N ARG A 210 -29.30 8.11 27.45
CA ARG A 210 -28.46 8.60 28.58
C ARG A 210 -26.98 8.34 28.33
N ILE A 211 -26.62 7.12 27.91
CA ILE A 211 -25.23 6.77 27.57
C ILE A 211 -24.74 7.63 26.40
N CYS A 212 -25.58 7.85 25.39
CA CYS A 212 -25.26 8.71 24.24
C CYS A 212 -24.96 10.15 24.68
N LEU A 213 -25.78 10.74 25.57
CA LEU A 213 -25.53 12.07 26.13
C LEU A 213 -24.20 12.16 26.90
N GLY A 214 -23.89 11.15 27.72
CA GLY A 214 -22.64 11.10 28.49
C GLY A 214 -21.37 10.85 27.65
N SER A 215 -21.52 10.37 26.42
CA SER A 215 -20.40 9.96 25.57
C SER A 215 -19.76 11.08 24.73
N PHE A 216 -20.30 12.30 24.81
CA PHE A 216 -19.72 13.48 24.17
C PHE A 216 -18.46 13.94 24.90
N SER A 217 -17.43 14.29 24.14
CA SER A 217 -16.16 14.71 24.73
C SER A 217 -15.42 15.71 23.84
N ARG A 218 -14.62 16.58 24.47
CA ARG A 218 -13.74 17.53 23.80
C ARG A 218 -12.28 17.24 24.13
N LYS A 219 -11.39 17.59 23.20
CA LYS A 219 -9.93 17.48 23.43
C LYS A 219 -9.36 18.80 23.90
N LYS A 220 -8.73 18.82 25.08
CA LYS A 220 -7.99 19.97 25.64
C LYS A 220 -6.61 19.48 26.07
N LYS A 221 -5.54 20.17 25.66
CA LYS A 221 -4.13 19.80 25.98
C LYS A 221 -3.74 18.31 25.78
N ARG A 222 -4.33 17.64 24.78
CA ARG A 222 -4.17 16.20 24.45
C ARG A 222 -4.95 15.20 25.31
N GLU A 223 -5.65 15.67 26.33
CA GLU A 223 -6.57 14.88 27.13
C GLU A 223 -8.01 14.98 26.58
N GLN A 224 -8.82 13.97 26.88
CA GLN A 224 -10.20 13.86 26.44
C GLN A 224 -11.11 14.09 27.64
N ILE A 225 -11.84 15.20 27.63
CA ILE A 225 -12.72 15.63 28.71
C ILE A 225 -14.16 15.36 28.29
N THR A 226 -14.91 14.60 29.08
CA THR A 226 -16.35 14.36 28.90
C THR A 226 -17.13 15.65 29.12
N LEU A 227 -18.19 15.85 28.33
CA LEU A 227 -19.05 17.04 28.39
C LEU A 227 -20.30 16.70 29.20
N THR A 228 -20.71 17.62 30.08
CA THR A 228 -22.03 17.51 30.72
C THR A 228 -23.14 17.89 29.73
N PRO A 229 -24.38 17.40 29.90
CA PRO A 229 -25.49 17.72 29.00
C PRO A 229 -25.71 19.23 28.81
N GLU A 230 -25.59 20.01 29.88
CA GLU A 230 -25.71 21.49 29.87
C GLU A 230 -24.64 22.17 29.00
N GLN A 231 -23.45 21.58 28.90
CA GLN A 231 -22.35 22.13 28.10
C GLN A 231 -22.50 21.83 26.60
N LEU A 232 -23.37 20.91 26.20
CA LEU A 232 -23.51 20.49 24.81
C LEU A 232 -23.97 21.62 23.89
N TYR A 233 -24.87 22.48 24.38
CA TYR A 233 -25.38 23.60 23.61
C TYR A 233 -24.25 24.55 23.18
N ASN A 234 -23.52 25.08 24.17
CA ASN A 234 -22.41 25.97 23.92
C ASN A 234 -21.29 25.29 23.12
N TYR A 235 -21.04 24.00 23.37
CA TYR A 235 -20.05 23.24 22.62
C TYR A 235 -20.40 23.12 21.13
N PHE A 236 -21.64 22.78 20.78
CA PHE A 236 -22.05 22.66 19.38
C PHE A 236 -22.18 24.02 18.70
N LEU A 237 -22.57 25.06 19.42
CA LEU A 237 -22.61 26.43 18.91
C LEU A 237 -21.21 26.89 18.48
N GLU A 238 -20.20 26.67 19.31
CA GLU A 238 -18.80 26.95 18.97
C GLU A 238 -18.33 26.16 17.74
N LEU A 239 -18.70 24.88 17.66
CA LEU A 239 -18.37 24.04 16.51
C LEU A 239 -19.04 24.52 15.22
N TYR A 240 -20.28 24.99 15.30
CA TYR A 240 -21.04 25.56 14.19
C TYR A 240 -20.37 26.81 13.65
N PHE A 241 -20.11 27.81 14.51
CA PHE A 241 -19.43 29.05 14.12
C PHE A 241 -18.03 28.79 13.56
N ARG A 242 -17.26 27.87 14.17
CA ARG A 242 -15.96 27.46 13.63
C ARG A 242 -16.08 26.84 12.24
N LYS A 243 -17.16 26.09 11.97
CA LYS A 243 -17.40 25.43 10.70
C LYS A 243 -17.74 26.42 9.59
N ILE A 244 -18.67 27.34 9.82
CA ILE A 244 -19.02 28.39 8.85
C ILE A 244 -17.84 29.32 8.59
N LYS A 245 -17.03 29.64 9.62
CA LYS A 245 -15.80 30.45 9.49
C LYS A 245 -14.79 29.81 8.59
N TRP A 246 -14.58 28.51 8.74
CA TRP A 246 -13.71 27.76 7.86
C TRP A 246 -14.22 27.73 6.40
N LEU A 247 -15.52 27.59 6.18
CA LEU A 247 -16.13 27.57 4.84
C LEU A 247 -16.03 28.92 4.14
N SER A 248 -16.45 30.00 4.80
CA SER A 248 -16.34 31.38 4.31
C SER A 248 -14.89 31.74 3.95
N THR A 249 -13.95 31.47 4.87
CA THR A 249 -12.51 31.71 4.66
C THR A 249 -12.00 30.98 3.42
N ARG A 250 -12.39 29.71 3.25
CA ARG A 250 -11.94 28.89 2.13
C ARG A 250 -12.49 29.38 0.79
N TYR A 251 -13.74 29.84 0.76
CA TYR A 251 -14.40 30.30 -0.46
C TYR A 251 -13.86 31.67 -0.91
N ASN A 252 -13.79 32.64 0.00
CA ASN A 252 -13.43 34.02 -0.34
C ASN A 252 -11.92 34.25 -0.52
N LYS A 253 -11.07 33.43 0.11
CA LYS A 253 -9.61 33.52 -0.06
C LYS A 253 -9.13 33.32 -1.51
N MET A 254 -9.92 32.65 -2.36
CA MET A 254 -9.58 32.44 -3.77
C MET A 254 -10.15 33.52 -4.70
N LYS A 255 -10.99 34.43 -4.19
CA LYS A 255 -11.77 35.37 -4.99
C LYS A 255 -11.39 36.84 -4.77
N MET A 256 -10.67 37.14 -3.70
CA MET A 256 -10.39 38.51 -3.26
C MET A 256 -8.89 38.75 -3.19
N SER A 257 -8.48 40.02 -3.29
CA SER A 257 -7.10 40.43 -3.02
C SER A 257 -6.75 40.22 -1.55
N THR A 258 -5.45 40.22 -1.21
CA THR A 258 -4.99 39.99 0.16
C THR A 258 -5.51 41.05 1.14
N LEU A 259 -5.57 42.32 0.72
CA LEU A 259 -6.04 43.43 1.55
C LEU A 259 -7.55 43.36 1.78
N ASP A 260 -8.33 43.13 0.71
CA ASP A 260 -9.78 43.01 0.81
C ASP A 260 -10.19 41.81 1.66
N PHE A 261 -9.44 40.70 1.56
CA PHE A 261 -9.67 39.52 2.36
C PHE A 261 -9.44 39.76 3.86
N ILE A 262 -8.48 40.60 4.24
CA ILE A 262 -8.24 40.98 5.64
C ILE A 262 -9.40 41.81 6.17
N CYS A 263 -9.86 42.81 5.39
CA CYS A 263 -11.00 43.66 5.76
C CYS A 263 -12.29 42.83 5.91
N TYR A 264 -12.59 42.00 4.91
CA TYR A 264 -13.71 41.05 4.94
C TYR A 264 -13.68 40.16 6.19
N LYS A 265 -12.50 39.63 6.54
CA LYS A 265 -12.36 38.74 7.70
C LYS A 265 -12.72 39.47 9.00
N LYS A 266 -12.28 40.73 9.17
CA LYS A 266 -12.62 41.55 10.35
C LYS A 266 -14.12 41.77 10.43
N GLN A 267 -14.74 42.31 9.37
CA GLN A 267 -16.17 42.59 9.31
C GLN A 267 -17.02 41.34 9.60
N ARG A 268 -16.71 40.22 8.94
CA ARG A 268 -17.40 38.94 9.16
C ARG A 268 -17.26 38.46 10.60
N ASP A 269 -16.06 38.49 11.17
CA ASP A 269 -15.82 38.00 12.52
C ASP A 269 -16.61 38.84 13.54
N THR A 270 -16.64 40.17 13.40
CA THR A 270 -17.45 41.05 14.24
C THR A 270 -18.95 40.76 14.12
N ALA A 271 -19.48 40.66 12.89
CA ALA A 271 -20.90 40.39 12.66
C ALA A 271 -21.33 39.03 13.24
N TRP A 272 -20.47 38.02 13.16
CA TRP A 272 -20.77 36.70 13.69
C TRP A 272 -20.58 36.58 15.20
N ASP A 273 -19.70 37.38 15.81
CA ASP A 273 -19.62 37.47 17.26
C ASP A 273 -20.90 38.08 17.86
N VAL A 274 -21.53 39.02 17.15
CA VAL A 274 -22.86 39.56 17.52
C VAL A 274 -23.94 38.46 17.40
N LEU A 275 -24.05 37.79 16.25
CA LEU A 275 -25.01 36.68 16.05
C LEU A 275 -24.81 35.55 17.06
N LYS A 276 -23.56 35.26 17.44
CA LYS A 276 -23.27 34.25 18.44
C LYS A 276 -23.80 34.63 19.81
N LYS A 277 -23.69 35.90 20.21
CA LYS A 277 -24.28 36.40 21.47
C LYS A 277 -25.81 36.29 21.44
N GLU A 278 -26.43 36.60 20.30
CA GLU A 278 -27.87 36.43 20.09
C GLU A 278 -28.32 34.97 20.23
N PHE A 279 -27.57 34.01 19.68
CA PHE A 279 -27.91 32.59 19.84
C PHE A 279 -27.67 32.10 21.28
N ILE A 280 -26.75 32.72 22.02
CA ILE A 280 -26.53 32.42 23.45
C ILE A 280 -27.69 32.97 24.29
N SER A 281 -28.24 34.15 23.99
CA SER A 281 -29.41 34.65 24.75
C SER A 281 -30.65 33.76 24.54
N GLN A 282 -30.80 33.18 23.36
CA GLN A 282 -31.83 32.15 23.08
C GLN A 282 -31.61 30.81 23.80
N GLN A 283 -30.43 30.56 24.40
CA GLN A 283 -30.15 29.36 25.20
C GLN A 283 -31.06 29.24 26.43
N SER A 284 -31.50 30.36 26.99
CA SER A 284 -32.41 30.41 28.15
C SER A 284 -33.70 29.60 27.95
N GLN A 285 -34.09 29.34 26.70
CA GLN A 285 -35.25 28.55 26.31
C GLN A 285 -34.97 27.05 26.11
N PHE A 286 -33.72 26.60 26.27
CA PHE A 286 -33.29 25.23 26.00
C PHE A 286 -32.99 24.48 27.31
N SER A 287 -34.03 23.92 27.93
CA SER A 287 -33.91 23.16 29.18
C SER A 287 -33.37 21.74 28.94
N LEU A 288 -32.96 21.06 30.03
CA LEU A 288 -32.59 19.64 29.97
C LEU A 288 -33.76 18.76 29.45
N LYS A 289 -35.00 19.16 29.76
CA LYS A 289 -36.22 18.47 29.29
C LYS A 289 -36.37 18.59 27.77
N ASP A 290 -36.07 19.75 27.20
CA ASP A 290 -36.09 19.99 25.75
C ASP A 290 -35.01 19.18 25.03
N LEU A 291 -33.81 19.08 25.62
CA LEU A 291 -32.75 18.23 25.10
C LEU A 291 -33.15 16.75 25.10
N ASN A 292 -33.78 16.26 26.16
CA ASN A 292 -34.24 14.88 26.24
C ASN A 292 -35.36 14.60 25.21
N SER A 293 -36.33 15.50 25.07
CA SER A 293 -37.37 15.42 24.04
C SER A 293 -36.78 15.39 22.63
N LEU A 294 -35.80 16.27 22.37
CA LEU A 294 -35.06 16.31 21.11
C LEU A 294 -34.31 15.00 20.84
N MET A 295 -33.68 14.41 21.85
CA MET A 295 -32.98 13.12 21.73
C MET A 295 -33.93 11.99 21.35
N VAL A 296 -35.10 11.91 21.99
CA VAL A 296 -36.12 10.91 21.66
C VAL A 296 -36.60 11.07 20.22
N SER A 297 -36.95 12.30 19.82
CA SER A 297 -37.40 12.62 18.46
C SER A 297 -36.33 12.24 17.42
N VAL A 298 -35.07 12.64 17.63
CA VAL A 298 -33.96 12.33 16.71
C VAL A 298 -33.68 10.83 16.65
N PHE A 299 -33.83 10.10 17.76
CA PHE A 299 -33.63 8.66 17.75
C PHE A 299 -34.77 7.92 17.03
N GLN A 300 -36.01 8.37 17.16
CA GLN A 300 -37.13 7.86 16.36
C GLN A 300 -36.91 8.07 14.86
N GLU A 301 -36.31 9.20 14.45
CA GLU A 301 -35.86 9.37 13.05
C GLU A 301 -34.80 8.34 12.63
N VAL A 302 -33.89 7.96 13.54
CA VAL A 302 -32.88 6.91 13.24
C VAL A 302 -33.56 5.55 13.08
N LEU A 303 -34.52 5.21 13.94
CA LEU A 303 -35.26 3.94 13.86
C LEU A 303 -36.09 3.86 12.56
N THR A 304 -36.82 4.92 12.22
CA THR A 304 -37.59 5.00 10.95
C THR A 304 -36.67 4.93 9.72
N GLU A 305 -35.48 5.54 9.75
CA GLU A 305 -34.49 5.36 8.68
C GLU A 305 -34.02 3.90 8.53
N LEU A 306 -33.83 3.18 9.65
CA LEU A 306 -33.45 1.76 9.61
C LEU A 306 -34.58 0.88 9.05
N GLU A 307 -35.83 1.20 9.40
CA GLU A 307 -37.04 0.49 8.96
C GLU A 307 -37.34 0.72 7.48
N THR A 308 -37.20 1.94 6.97
CA THR A 308 -37.49 2.30 5.56
C THR A 308 -36.46 1.77 4.56
N HIS A 309 -35.22 1.53 4.99
CA HIS A 309 -34.13 1.04 4.13
C HIS A 309 -33.92 -0.49 4.21
N SER A 310 -34.89 -1.23 4.77
CA SER A 310 -34.74 -2.59 5.33
C SER A 310 -34.84 -3.78 4.37
N SER A 311 -34.67 -3.59 3.05
CA SER A 311 -34.44 -4.75 2.15
C SER A 311 -32.94 -4.91 1.85
N ASN A 312 -32.26 -5.74 2.64
CA ASN A 312 -30.87 -6.23 2.50
C ASN A 312 -29.72 -5.29 2.95
N LEU A 313 -29.97 -4.31 3.82
CA LEU A 313 -28.95 -3.33 4.21
C LEU A 313 -28.87 -3.07 5.73
N LEU A 314 -29.66 -3.72 6.58
CA LEU A 314 -29.67 -3.44 8.01
C LEU A 314 -28.29 -3.63 8.69
N PRO A 315 -27.57 -4.76 8.53
CA PRO A 315 -26.22 -4.93 9.09
C PRO A 315 -25.26 -3.84 8.63
N LYS A 316 -25.39 -3.40 7.37
CA LYS A 316 -24.52 -2.34 6.83
C LYS A 316 -24.83 -0.99 7.48
N ASN A 317 -26.10 -0.67 7.70
CA ASN A 317 -26.52 0.58 8.31
C ASN A 317 -26.20 0.64 9.81
N VAL A 318 -26.32 -0.48 10.53
CA VAL A 318 -25.98 -0.59 11.96
C VAL A 318 -24.46 -0.51 12.17
N PHE A 319 -23.69 -1.33 11.46
CA PHE A 319 -22.26 -1.44 11.72
C PHE A 319 -21.44 -0.44 10.91
N ASN A 320 -21.91 0.06 9.77
CA ASN A 320 -21.20 1.07 8.98
C ASN A 320 -22.13 2.20 8.51
N PRO A 321 -22.69 2.97 9.46
CA PRO A 321 -23.66 4.01 9.17
C PRO A 321 -23.06 5.09 8.27
N PHE A 322 -23.84 5.53 7.29
CA PHE A 322 -23.47 6.67 6.47
C PHE A 322 -23.72 7.98 7.24
N LEU A 323 -22.64 8.63 7.64
CA LEU A 323 -22.67 9.97 8.23
C LEU A 323 -22.60 11.02 7.11
N GLN A 324 -23.75 11.46 6.62
CA GLN A 324 -23.83 12.44 5.54
C GLN A 324 -23.14 13.74 5.94
N LYS A 325 -22.30 14.33 5.10
CA LYS A 325 -21.82 15.71 5.34
C LYS A 325 -22.90 16.68 4.88
N LYS A 326 -23.70 17.23 5.79
CA LYS A 326 -24.63 18.32 5.44
C LYS A 326 -23.83 19.54 4.99
N LYS A 327 -24.33 20.21 3.95
CA LYS A 327 -23.90 21.55 3.58
C LYS A 327 -24.45 22.48 4.64
N VAL A 328 -23.55 23.18 5.32
CA VAL A 328 -23.92 24.27 6.21
C VAL A 328 -23.85 25.52 5.35
N ASP A 329 -24.94 26.29 5.30
CA ASP A 329 -24.91 27.60 4.68
C ASP A 329 -24.03 28.53 5.53
N TYR A 330 -23.12 29.23 4.88
CA TYR A 330 -22.21 30.16 5.54
C TYR A 330 -22.45 31.60 5.12
N LEU A 331 -23.33 31.83 4.13
CA LEU A 331 -23.64 33.17 3.64
C LEU A 331 -24.66 33.83 4.58
N THR A 332 -25.68 33.10 4.99
CA THR A 332 -26.76 33.58 5.87
C THR A 332 -26.96 32.62 7.05
N PRO A 333 -26.06 32.63 8.05
CA PRO A 333 -26.21 31.76 9.21
C PRO A 333 -27.42 32.17 10.06
N THR A 334 -28.40 31.27 10.22
CA THR A 334 -29.59 31.50 11.06
C THR A 334 -29.67 30.53 12.23
N TYR A 335 -30.49 30.86 13.24
CA TYR A 335 -30.68 30.01 14.42
C TYR A 335 -31.25 28.63 14.05
N HIS A 336 -32.23 28.60 13.13
CA HIS A 336 -32.78 27.37 12.60
C HIS A 336 -31.71 26.47 11.94
N GLN A 337 -30.75 27.05 11.20
CA GLN A 337 -29.63 26.27 10.62
C GLN A 337 -28.69 25.70 11.70
N PHE A 338 -28.52 26.41 12.81
CA PHE A 338 -27.79 25.90 13.97
C PHE A 338 -28.53 24.71 14.60
N LEU A 339 -29.84 24.79 14.83
CA LEU A 339 -30.64 23.66 15.36
C LEU A 339 -30.56 22.42 14.46
N ILE A 340 -30.65 22.59 13.15
CA ILE A 340 -30.45 21.49 12.18
C ILE A 340 -29.04 20.90 12.31
N PHE A 341 -28.01 21.73 12.49
CA PHE A 341 -26.65 21.27 12.71
C PHE A 341 -26.52 20.51 14.03
N PHE A 342 -27.17 20.99 15.08
CA PHE A 342 -27.21 20.37 16.41
C PHE A 342 -27.85 18.99 16.36
N GLN A 343 -29.10 18.89 15.89
CA GLN A 343 -29.83 17.62 15.71
C GLN A 343 -29.00 16.61 14.93
N LYS A 344 -28.31 17.10 13.89
CA LYS A 344 -27.41 16.26 13.11
C LYS A 344 -26.23 15.72 13.94
N GLN A 345 -25.58 16.53 14.79
CA GLN A 345 -24.49 16.03 15.63
C GLN A 345 -24.98 14.93 16.59
N LEU A 346 -26.18 15.09 17.16
CA LEU A 346 -26.82 14.06 17.97
C LEU A 346 -27.07 12.79 17.15
N LYS A 347 -27.72 12.92 15.99
CA LYS A 347 -28.03 11.82 15.08
C LYS A 347 -26.78 11.06 14.63
N ASP A 348 -25.73 11.79 14.24
CA ASP A 348 -24.46 11.20 13.82
C ASP A 348 -23.81 10.42 14.98
N LYS A 349 -23.91 10.92 16.22
CA LYS A 349 -23.42 10.25 17.42
C LYS A 349 -24.21 8.99 17.76
N MET A 350 -25.54 9.06 17.75
CA MET A 350 -26.42 7.90 17.95
C MET A 350 -26.10 6.80 16.93
N LYS A 351 -25.93 7.16 15.66
CA LYS A 351 -25.52 6.22 14.61
C LYS A 351 -24.16 5.57 14.90
N GLU A 352 -23.19 6.31 15.42
CA GLU A 352 -21.88 5.74 15.77
C GLU A 352 -21.96 4.66 16.85
N MET A 353 -22.87 4.81 17.81
CA MET A 353 -23.08 3.93 18.97
C MET A 353 -24.17 2.88 18.75
N LEU A 354 -24.94 3.00 17.67
CA LEU A 354 -26.07 2.11 17.35
C LEU A 354 -25.69 0.62 17.36
N SER A 355 -24.45 0.28 16.99
CA SER A 355 -23.96 -1.10 17.01
C SER A 355 -24.06 -1.77 18.38
N ASP A 356 -24.01 -0.99 19.45
CA ASP A 356 -23.93 -1.49 20.83
C ASP A 356 -25.29 -2.06 21.27
N LEU A 357 -26.40 -1.54 20.72
CA LEU A 357 -27.76 -2.08 20.96
C LEU A 357 -27.99 -3.46 20.34
N PHE A 358 -27.20 -3.81 19.32
CA PHE A 358 -27.34 -5.05 18.54
C PHE A 358 -26.40 -6.16 19.00
N LEU A 359 -25.43 -5.89 19.89
CA LEU A 359 -24.53 -6.91 20.40
C LEU A 359 -25.01 -7.42 21.76
N VAL A 360 -25.88 -8.42 21.72
CA VAL A 360 -26.36 -9.16 22.89
C VAL A 360 -25.70 -10.54 22.92
N ASP A 361 -25.60 -11.16 24.09
CA ASP A 361 -24.97 -12.47 24.29
C ASP A 361 -25.50 -13.55 23.33
N SER A 362 -26.80 -13.55 23.03
CA SER A 362 -27.40 -14.48 22.05
C SER A 362 -26.84 -14.31 20.63
N ILE A 363 -26.60 -13.06 20.21
CA ILE A 363 -26.00 -12.73 18.92
C ILE A 363 -24.50 -13.06 18.94
N VAL A 364 -23.80 -12.79 20.03
CA VAL A 364 -22.39 -13.15 20.19
C VAL A 364 -22.21 -14.66 20.10
N ALA A 365 -23.03 -15.44 20.80
CA ALA A 365 -23.04 -16.90 20.75
C ALA A 365 -23.31 -17.42 19.33
N PHE A 366 -24.27 -16.82 18.61
CA PHE A 366 -24.51 -17.14 17.20
C PHE A 366 -23.28 -16.88 16.32
N PHE A 367 -22.59 -15.75 16.52
CA PHE A 367 -21.37 -15.43 15.78
C PHE A 367 -20.27 -16.47 16.03
N ILE A 368 -20.01 -16.80 17.29
CA ILE A 368 -19.02 -17.80 17.69
C ILE A 368 -19.35 -19.17 17.07
N ALA A 369 -20.59 -19.65 17.24
CA ALA A 369 -21.02 -20.92 16.67
C ALA A 369 -20.87 -20.95 15.14
N LYS A 370 -21.14 -19.84 14.46
CA LYS A 370 -20.99 -19.76 13.00
C LYS A 370 -19.53 -19.73 12.56
N PHE A 371 -18.65 -19.06 13.30
CA PHE A 371 -17.22 -19.10 13.05
C PHE A 371 -16.62 -20.49 13.27
N GLU A 372 -17.09 -21.22 14.27
CA GLU A 372 -16.69 -22.61 14.50
C GLU A 372 -17.05 -23.52 13.32
N ARG A 373 -18.27 -23.37 12.78
CA ARG A 373 -18.65 -24.08 11.54
C ARG A 373 -17.74 -23.72 10.37
N ILE A 374 -17.44 -22.43 10.18
CA ILE A 374 -16.53 -21.96 9.12
C ILE A 374 -15.11 -22.52 9.32
N ARG A 375 -14.66 -22.72 10.56
CA ARG A 375 -13.34 -23.28 10.88
C ARG A 375 -13.20 -24.70 10.35
N ILE A 376 -14.25 -25.51 10.52
CA ILE A 376 -14.31 -26.89 10.02
C ILE A 376 -14.36 -26.91 8.49
N GLU A 377 -15.18 -26.06 7.87
CA GLU A 377 -15.39 -26.02 6.42
C GLU A 377 -14.31 -25.23 5.64
N LEU A 378 -13.38 -24.59 6.35
CA LEU A 378 -12.44 -23.61 5.79
C LEU A 378 -11.68 -24.09 4.54
N PRO A 379 -11.15 -25.33 4.49
CA PRO A 379 -10.44 -25.82 3.30
C PRO A 379 -11.29 -25.82 2.02
N GLY A 380 -12.60 -26.06 2.13
CA GLY A 380 -13.53 -26.03 1.00
C GLY A 380 -13.94 -24.63 0.57
N LEU A 381 -13.89 -23.66 1.48
CA LEU A 381 -14.29 -22.26 1.23
C LEU A 381 -13.19 -21.43 0.56
N ILE A 382 -11.93 -21.87 0.63
CA ILE A 382 -10.79 -21.10 0.10
C ILE A 382 -10.47 -21.53 -1.32
N ASN A 383 -10.75 -20.60 -2.24
CA ASN A 383 -10.39 -20.77 -3.65
C ASN A 383 -8.90 -21.07 -3.84
N VAL A 384 -8.66 -22.14 -4.58
CA VAL A 384 -7.37 -22.57 -5.05
C VAL A 384 -6.78 -21.55 -6.02
N LEU A 385 -5.47 -21.32 -5.92
CA LEU A 385 -4.74 -20.43 -6.81
C LEU A 385 -4.76 -20.98 -8.24
N LYS A 386 -5.23 -20.16 -9.20
CA LYS A 386 -5.15 -20.47 -10.63
C LYS A 386 -4.02 -19.67 -11.27
N ILE A 387 -3.21 -20.34 -12.09
CA ILE A 387 -2.13 -19.69 -12.83
C ILE A 387 -2.74 -18.98 -14.05
N LYS A 388 -2.56 -17.66 -14.10
CA LYS A 388 -3.05 -16.80 -15.18
C LYS A 388 -1.94 -16.31 -16.12
N ARG A 389 -0.69 -16.39 -15.67
CA ARG A 389 0.45 -15.88 -16.41
C ARG A 389 0.78 -16.83 -17.56
N LEU A 390 1.17 -16.25 -18.69
CA LEU A 390 1.64 -16.98 -19.85
C LEU A 390 3.17 -17.02 -19.78
N SER A 391 3.70 -17.99 -19.03
CA SER A 391 5.13 -18.11 -18.77
C SER A 391 5.56 -19.57 -18.68
N ILE A 392 6.75 -19.87 -19.18
CA ILE A 392 7.39 -21.18 -19.11
C ILE A 392 8.72 -21.00 -18.39
N PRO A 393 8.87 -21.54 -17.17
CA PRO A 393 10.15 -21.59 -16.48
C PRO A 393 10.98 -22.76 -17.00
N ILE A 394 12.16 -22.49 -17.57
CA ILE A 394 13.11 -23.54 -17.94
C ILE A 394 13.73 -24.10 -16.66
N GLN A 395 13.83 -25.43 -16.53
CA GLN A 395 14.35 -26.05 -15.30
C GLN A 395 15.86 -26.21 -15.29
N ASN A 396 16.44 -26.55 -16.45
CA ASN A 396 17.85 -26.89 -16.56
C ASN A 396 18.41 -26.40 -17.90
N LEU A 397 19.59 -25.78 -17.84
CA LEU A 397 20.31 -25.31 -19.04
C LEU A 397 20.82 -26.47 -19.90
N ARG A 398 21.01 -27.66 -19.32
CA ARG A 398 21.41 -28.87 -20.06
C ARG A 398 20.27 -29.48 -20.89
N GLU A 399 19.04 -28.96 -20.81
CA GLU A 399 17.91 -29.45 -21.61
C GLU A 399 17.88 -28.79 -23.01
N THR A 400 18.91 -29.06 -23.80
CA THR A 400 19.11 -28.54 -25.17
C THR A 400 17.96 -28.85 -26.12
N GLN A 401 17.12 -29.84 -25.80
CA GLN A 401 15.93 -30.22 -26.55
C GLN A 401 14.78 -29.19 -26.48
N VAL A 402 14.79 -28.28 -25.51
CA VAL A 402 13.76 -27.25 -25.31
C VAL A 402 14.32 -25.85 -25.41
N TYR A 403 15.53 -25.64 -24.89
CA TYR A 403 16.17 -24.33 -24.79
C TYR A 403 17.66 -24.47 -25.09
N ASN A 404 18.15 -23.61 -26.00
CA ASN A 404 19.58 -23.42 -26.25
C ASN A 404 19.88 -21.92 -26.37
N SER A 405 20.87 -21.44 -25.65
CA SER A 405 21.32 -20.04 -25.65
C SER A 405 22.70 -19.91 -26.27
N ASN A 406 22.83 -18.98 -27.22
CA ASN A 406 24.12 -18.42 -27.63
C ASN A 406 24.12 -16.94 -27.25
N LEU A 407 24.52 -16.65 -26.01
CA LEU A 407 24.50 -15.29 -25.46
C LEU A 407 25.53 -14.36 -26.10
N GLU A 408 26.64 -14.90 -26.62
CA GLU A 408 27.66 -14.12 -27.35
C GLU A 408 27.06 -13.52 -28.63
N ASN A 409 26.30 -14.32 -29.37
CA ASN A 409 25.60 -13.90 -30.58
C ASN A 409 24.20 -13.34 -30.32
N LEU A 410 23.81 -13.15 -29.05
CA LEU A 410 22.49 -12.69 -28.64
C LEU A 410 21.34 -13.51 -29.28
N LYS A 411 21.51 -14.84 -29.40
CA LYS A 411 20.52 -15.74 -30.00
C LYS A 411 20.03 -16.76 -28.97
N VAL A 412 18.75 -17.10 -29.05
CA VAL A 412 18.12 -18.18 -28.27
C VAL A 412 17.28 -19.02 -29.20
N THR A 413 17.43 -20.33 -29.13
CA THR A 413 16.61 -21.29 -29.86
C THR A 413 15.66 -21.98 -28.89
N LEU A 414 14.37 -22.00 -29.24
CA LEU A 414 13.29 -22.56 -28.45
C LEU A 414 12.57 -23.65 -29.24
N SER A 415 12.21 -24.73 -28.55
CA SER A 415 11.47 -25.85 -29.13
C SER A 415 10.48 -26.43 -28.11
N PHE A 416 9.20 -26.11 -28.26
CA PHE A 416 8.15 -26.58 -27.33
C PHE A 416 7.38 -27.81 -27.83
N VAL A 417 7.38 -28.02 -29.14
CA VAL A 417 6.72 -29.14 -29.84
C VAL A 417 7.80 -29.96 -30.55
N SER A 418 7.51 -31.24 -30.81
CA SER A 418 8.44 -32.12 -31.52
C SER A 418 8.77 -31.57 -32.91
N ARG A 419 10.03 -31.71 -33.33
CA ARG A 419 10.55 -31.31 -34.66
C ARG A 419 10.44 -29.82 -35.03
N GLU A 420 10.03 -28.94 -34.12
CA GLU A 420 9.95 -27.49 -34.37
C GLU A 420 11.02 -26.71 -33.59
N PHE A 421 11.91 -25.99 -34.28
CA PHE A 421 12.90 -25.12 -33.65
C PHE A 421 12.76 -23.69 -34.17
N HIS A 422 12.67 -22.74 -33.24
CA HIS A 422 12.57 -21.33 -33.58
C HIS A 422 13.70 -20.55 -32.92
N THR A 423 14.44 -19.81 -33.74
CA THR A 423 15.53 -18.95 -33.29
C THR A 423 15.03 -17.52 -33.10
N PHE A 424 15.44 -16.92 -31.99
CA PHE A 424 15.09 -15.57 -31.58
C PHE A 424 16.36 -14.78 -31.31
N ILE A 425 16.34 -13.51 -31.70
CA ILE A 425 17.34 -12.50 -31.35
C ILE A 425 16.93 -11.87 -30.01
N ILE A 426 17.88 -11.79 -29.08
CA ILE A 426 17.76 -11.07 -27.82
C ILE A 426 18.01 -9.58 -28.10
N ASN A 427 16.99 -8.76 -27.89
CA ASN A 427 17.11 -7.32 -28.04
C ASN A 427 17.80 -6.68 -26.82
N ASP A 428 19.13 -6.62 -26.86
CA ASP A 428 19.95 -5.98 -25.84
C ASP A 428 20.63 -4.71 -26.35
N LYS A 429 19.84 -3.65 -26.57
CA LYS A 429 20.34 -2.33 -27.02
C LYS A 429 21.42 -1.70 -26.13
N LYS A 430 21.60 -2.21 -24.92
CA LYS A 430 22.52 -1.64 -23.92
C LYS A 430 23.78 -2.49 -23.70
N GLY A 431 23.95 -3.59 -24.43
CA GLY A 431 25.13 -4.46 -24.33
C GLY A 431 25.33 -5.08 -22.94
N ARG A 432 24.25 -5.24 -22.16
CA ARG A 432 24.32 -5.73 -20.78
C ARG A 432 24.74 -7.19 -20.69
N ILE A 433 24.31 -8.03 -21.62
CA ILE A 433 24.64 -9.46 -21.61
C ILE A 433 26.15 -9.61 -21.75
N LYS A 434 26.74 -8.96 -22.76
CA LYS A 434 28.18 -8.93 -22.97
C LYS A 434 28.92 -8.41 -21.73
N GLU A 435 28.46 -7.30 -21.15
CA GLU A 435 29.00 -6.75 -19.90
C GLU A 435 28.99 -7.77 -18.74
N PHE A 436 27.95 -8.59 -18.61
CA PHE A 436 27.86 -9.61 -17.55
C PHE A 436 28.79 -10.80 -17.83
N LEU A 437 28.87 -11.26 -19.08
CA LEU A 437 29.76 -12.34 -19.48
C LEU A 437 31.23 -11.97 -19.26
N GLU A 438 31.62 -10.76 -19.67
CA GLU A 438 32.97 -10.20 -19.43
C GLU A 438 33.31 -10.12 -17.93
N LYS A 439 32.31 -9.89 -17.08
CA LYS A 439 32.46 -9.89 -15.61
C LYS A 439 32.48 -11.30 -15.00
N GLY A 440 32.56 -12.35 -15.81
CA GLY A 440 32.58 -13.75 -15.35
C GLY A 440 31.25 -14.23 -14.77
N ALA A 441 30.12 -13.59 -15.13
CA ALA A 441 28.81 -14.07 -14.75
C ALA A 441 28.35 -15.19 -15.70
N TYR A 442 27.68 -16.20 -15.16
CA TYR A 442 27.13 -17.30 -15.96
C TYR A 442 25.61 -17.33 -15.88
N GLU A 443 24.97 -17.83 -16.94
CA GLU A 443 23.52 -17.90 -17.02
C GLU A 443 22.91 -18.95 -16.08
N ARG A 444 21.65 -18.73 -15.73
CA ARG A 444 20.79 -19.67 -14.99
C ARG A 444 19.53 -19.92 -15.82
N PRO A 445 18.81 -21.03 -15.56
CA PRO A 445 17.61 -21.36 -16.31
C PRO A 445 16.62 -20.17 -16.38
N PRO A 446 16.24 -19.72 -17.59
CA PRO A 446 15.45 -18.51 -17.76
C PRO A 446 13.94 -18.77 -17.60
N ILE A 447 13.17 -17.68 -17.50
CA ILE A 447 11.72 -17.71 -17.61
C ILE A 447 11.31 -16.97 -18.88
N ILE A 448 10.59 -17.64 -19.76
CA ILE A 448 10.09 -17.06 -21.01
C ILE A 448 8.63 -16.69 -20.79
N CYS A 449 8.23 -15.47 -21.13
CA CYS A 449 6.87 -14.98 -20.90
C CYS A 449 6.27 -14.35 -22.15
N SER A 450 4.98 -14.54 -22.37
CA SER A 450 4.20 -13.80 -23.37
C SER A 450 3.35 -12.73 -22.69
N LYS A 451 3.47 -11.49 -23.14
CA LYS A 451 2.66 -10.36 -22.64
C LYS A 451 2.38 -9.38 -23.78
N GLN A 452 1.10 -9.04 -23.97
CA GLN A 452 0.65 -8.11 -25.02
C GLN A 452 1.14 -8.49 -26.43
N GLY A 453 1.12 -9.79 -26.77
CA GLY A 453 1.57 -10.30 -28.07
C GLY A 453 3.09 -10.24 -28.29
N LYS A 454 3.88 -9.92 -27.26
CA LYS A 454 5.35 -9.90 -27.31
C LYS A 454 5.93 -10.96 -26.38
N MET A 455 7.10 -11.47 -26.74
CA MET A 455 7.85 -12.38 -25.89
C MET A 455 8.94 -11.67 -25.11
N PHE A 456 9.04 -12.02 -23.84
CA PHE A 456 10.02 -11.53 -22.89
C PHE A 456 10.85 -12.67 -22.35
N PHE A 457 12.13 -12.40 -22.20
CA PHE A 457 13.14 -13.32 -21.73
C PHE A 457 13.70 -12.81 -20.41
N TYR A 458 13.35 -13.48 -19.33
CA TYR A 458 13.85 -13.21 -17.99
C TYR A 458 15.06 -14.11 -17.77
N LEU A 459 16.25 -13.56 -17.98
CA LEU A 459 17.52 -14.27 -17.88
C LEU A 459 18.19 -13.94 -16.53
N PRO A 460 18.23 -14.90 -15.58
CA PRO A 460 19.03 -14.78 -14.37
C PRO A 460 20.51 -15.03 -14.68
N PHE A 461 21.37 -14.16 -14.14
CA PHE A 461 22.82 -14.34 -14.12
C PHE A 461 23.27 -14.60 -12.70
N TYR A 462 24.15 -15.59 -12.54
CA TYR A 462 24.92 -15.77 -11.34
C TYR A 462 26.18 -14.95 -11.43
N VAL A 463 26.31 -13.95 -10.55
CA VAL A 463 27.50 -13.12 -10.47
C VAL A 463 28.32 -13.61 -9.30
N LYS A 464 29.56 -14.04 -9.56
CA LYS A 464 30.53 -14.25 -8.48
C LYS A 464 30.65 -12.92 -7.75
N LYS A 465 30.21 -12.91 -6.50
CA LYS A 465 30.42 -11.74 -5.65
C LYS A 465 31.94 -11.63 -5.49
N LYS A 466 32.53 -10.45 -5.70
CA LYS A 466 33.84 -10.16 -5.07
C LYS A 466 33.66 -10.55 -3.61
N SER A 467 34.56 -11.37 -3.08
CA SER A 467 34.43 -11.96 -1.75
C SER A 467 34.05 -10.87 -0.76
N CYS A 468 32.80 -10.89 -0.28
CA CYS A 468 32.52 -10.37 1.05
C CYS A 468 33.14 -11.38 1.99
N LEU A 469 34.46 -11.34 2.15
CA LEU A 469 35.06 -11.79 3.39
C LEU A 469 34.30 -11.06 4.49
N LYS A 470 34.04 -11.75 5.61
CA LYS A 470 33.87 -11.07 6.90
C LYS A 470 34.89 -9.94 6.90
N GLN A 471 34.45 -8.71 7.13
CA GLN A 471 35.27 -7.49 7.21
C GLN A 471 36.74 -7.83 7.49
N ALA A 472 37.53 -8.06 6.44
CA ALA A 472 38.96 -7.91 6.57
C ALA A 472 39.12 -6.40 6.61
N PRO A 473 39.88 -5.85 7.58
CA PRO A 473 40.12 -4.42 7.62
C PRO A 473 40.62 -4.05 6.23
N HIS A 474 39.90 -3.16 5.53
CA HIS A 474 40.42 -2.59 4.31
C HIS A 474 41.66 -1.79 4.72
N GLU A 475 42.83 -2.41 4.58
CA GLU A 475 44.12 -1.74 4.53
C GLU A 475 44.14 -0.91 3.25
N ASN A 476 43.44 0.24 3.28
CA ASN A 476 43.76 1.50 2.60
C ASN A 476 42.62 2.54 2.76
N LYS A 477 42.67 3.24 3.90
CA LYS A 477 42.87 4.70 4.04
C LYS A 477 41.97 5.75 3.35
N ASN A 478 40.81 5.42 2.77
CA ASN A 478 39.81 6.47 2.45
C ASN A 478 38.55 6.33 3.31
N LEU A 479 38.50 7.06 4.42
CA LEU A 479 37.35 7.16 5.32
C LEU A 479 36.31 8.15 4.78
N ILE A 480 35.96 8.06 3.49
CA ILE A 480 34.98 8.95 2.86
C ILE A 480 33.57 8.41 3.08
N GLU A 481 32.73 9.15 3.79
CA GLU A 481 31.35 8.79 4.12
C GLU A 481 30.34 9.73 3.44
N LEU A 482 29.19 9.18 3.03
CA LEU A 482 28.09 9.93 2.41
C LEU A 482 26.87 9.94 3.34
N GLY A 483 26.48 11.13 3.81
CA GLY A 483 25.22 11.37 4.50
C GLY A 483 24.09 11.73 3.55
N ILE A 484 22.93 11.09 3.71
CA ILE A 484 21.74 11.28 2.88
C ILE A 484 20.55 11.70 3.74
N ASP A 485 20.09 12.93 3.54
CA ASP A 485 18.80 13.43 4.04
C ASP A 485 17.74 13.33 2.94
N LEU A 486 16.59 12.71 3.23
CA LEU A 486 15.53 12.47 2.26
C LEU A 486 14.38 13.46 2.45
N GLY A 487 14.07 14.24 1.42
CA GLY A 487 13.07 15.30 1.47
C GLY A 487 12.04 15.23 0.34
N LEU A 488 11.06 16.13 0.37
CA LEU A 488 10.08 16.29 -0.72
C LEU A 488 10.31 17.50 -1.63
N LYS A 489 11.06 18.53 -1.17
CA LYS A 489 11.45 19.67 -2.03
C LYS A 489 12.67 19.28 -2.87
N HIS A 490 13.70 18.81 -2.19
CA HIS A 490 14.79 18.03 -2.77
C HIS A 490 14.52 16.57 -2.40
N PHE A 491 14.53 15.67 -3.37
CA PHE A 491 14.28 14.26 -3.12
C PHE A 491 15.38 13.65 -2.23
N ALA A 492 16.59 14.16 -2.35
CA ALA A 492 17.67 13.93 -1.40
C ALA A 492 18.62 15.14 -1.33
N VAL A 493 19.21 15.35 -0.16
CA VAL A 493 20.38 16.21 0.04
C VAL A 493 21.54 15.33 0.49
N LEU A 494 22.68 15.48 -0.18
CA LEU A 494 23.86 14.66 0.00
C LEU A 494 24.99 15.51 0.57
N SER A 495 25.70 14.99 1.57
CA SER A 495 26.94 15.56 2.12
C SER A 495 28.01 14.47 2.14
N ILE A 496 29.13 14.74 1.46
CA ILE A 496 30.28 13.83 1.36
C ILE A 496 31.36 14.35 2.30
N MET A 497 31.76 13.50 3.25
CA MET A 497 32.67 13.85 4.32
C MET A 497 33.92 12.99 4.22
N ASP A 498 35.09 13.62 4.25
CA ASP A 498 36.35 12.95 4.51
C ASP A 498 36.54 12.81 6.03
N LYS A 499 36.71 11.57 6.50
CA LYS A 499 37.02 11.27 7.90
C LYS A 499 38.40 10.62 8.07
N SER A 500 39.31 10.86 7.14
CA SER A 500 40.69 10.38 7.26
C SER A 500 41.35 10.89 8.55
N ASP A 501 40.98 12.09 9.00
CA ASP A 501 41.21 12.56 10.36
C ASP A 501 39.88 12.52 11.17
N PRO A 502 39.74 11.60 12.14
CA PRO A 502 38.52 11.50 12.96
C PRO A 502 38.28 12.72 13.86
N SER A 503 39.32 13.46 14.21
CA SER A 503 39.22 14.65 15.07
C SER A 503 38.72 15.88 14.31
N CYS A 504 38.95 15.94 13.00
CA CYS A 504 38.58 17.05 12.14
C CYS A 504 37.97 16.58 10.79
N PRO A 505 36.71 16.08 10.79
CA PRO A 505 36.05 15.64 9.56
C PRO A 505 35.76 16.82 8.62
N LYS A 506 36.14 16.70 7.35
CA LYS A 506 36.00 17.77 6.33
C LYS A 506 34.96 17.43 5.28
N GLU A 507 34.02 18.35 5.01
CA GLU A 507 33.05 18.17 3.93
C GLU A 507 33.72 18.44 2.57
N ILE A 508 33.80 17.41 1.73
CA ILE A 508 34.39 17.48 0.37
C ILE A 508 33.41 18.14 -0.60
N MET A 509 32.15 17.71 -0.57
CA MET A 509 31.16 18.11 -1.57
C MET A 509 29.72 17.90 -1.07
N ARG A 510 28.81 18.74 -1.58
CA ARG A 510 27.37 18.66 -1.29
C ARG A 510 26.52 18.67 -2.56
N TYR A 511 25.44 17.90 -2.57
CA TYR A 511 24.52 17.84 -3.71
C TYR A 511 23.05 17.96 -3.28
N PHE A 512 22.32 18.87 -3.94
CA PHE A 512 20.88 19.00 -3.81
C PHE A 512 20.18 18.30 -4.97
N LEU A 513 19.62 17.11 -4.72
CA LEU A 513 18.94 16.32 -5.75
C LEU A 513 17.46 16.73 -5.83
N GLY A 514 17.23 17.87 -6.49
CA GLY A 514 15.91 18.35 -6.84
C GLY A 514 15.35 17.72 -8.11
N GLN A 515 14.19 18.22 -8.52
CA GLN A 515 13.53 17.74 -9.73
C GLN A 515 14.36 18.00 -11.01
N LYS A 516 14.99 19.18 -11.11
CA LYS A 516 15.84 19.54 -12.24
C LYS A 516 17.02 18.57 -12.37
N GLN A 517 17.71 18.26 -11.27
CA GLN A 517 18.88 17.39 -11.26
C GLN A 517 18.57 15.96 -11.70
N LEU A 518 17.40 15.42 -11.30
CA LEU A 518 17.02 14.04 -11.63
C LEU A 518 16.48 13.86 -13.05
N PHE A 519 15.67 14.81 -13.53
CA PHE A 519 14.90 14.66 -14.77
C PHE A 519 15.51 15.43 -15.95
N ASP A 520 16.08 16.60 -15.69
CA ASP A 520 16.52 17.53 -16.74
C ASP A 520 18.05 17.52 -16.91
N MET A 521 18.80 17.02 -15.92
CA MET A 521 20.27 16.98 -15.93
C MET A 521 20.82 15.54 -15.91
N LYS A 522 22.12 15.41 -16.22
CA LYS A 522 22.90 14.18 -16.15
C LYS A 522 24.16 14.47 -15.34
N PHE A 523 24.41 13.64 -14.32
CA PHE A 523 25.66 13.69 -13.56
C PHE A 523 26.82 13.21 -14.45
N ASN A 524 27.85 14.04 -14.60
CA ASN A 524 29.08 13.69 -15.29
C ASN A 524 30.04 13.04 -14.27
N THR A 525 30.40 11.77 -14.51
CA THR A 525 31.24 10.97 -13.62
C THR A 525 32.72 11.30 -13.67
N ILE A 526 33.15 12.13 -14.64
CA ILE A 526 34.53 12.61 -14.75
C ILE A 526 34.65 13.94 -14.01
N THR A 527 33.74 14.89 -14.26
CA THR A 527 33.84 16.25 -13.70
C THR A 527 33.14 16.42 -12.35
N GLY A 528 32.39 15.43 -11.87
CA GLY A 528 31.61 15.52 -10.63
C GLY A 528 30.46 16.54 -10.64
N LYS A 529 30.10 17.07 -11.82
CA LYS A 529 29.11 18.16 -12.00
C LYS A 529 27.91 17.68 -12.82
N PHE A 530 26.75 18.29 -12.57
CA PHE A 530 25.55 18.06 -13.39
C PHE A 530 25.60 18.89 -14.66
N LYS A 531 25.43 18.25 -15.82
CA LYS A 531 25.26 18.92 -17.13
C LYS A 531 23.82 18.76 -17.62
N PRO A 532 23.26 19.71 -18.37
CA PRO A 532 21.95 19.55 -19.01
C PRO A 532 21.93 18.28 -19.89
N ARG A 533 20.79 17.57 -19.93
CA ARG A 533 20.62 16.49 -20.91
C ARG A 533 20.46 17.12 -22.29
N GLN A 534 21.23 16.67 -23.28
CA GLN A 534 20.96 17.00 -24.67
C GLN A 534 19.58 16.43 -25.04
N ARG A 535 18.64 17.31 -25.31
CA ARG A 535 17.30 16.98 -25.82
C ARG A 535 17.29 17.31 -27.31
N GLY A 536 16.62 16.46 -28.10
CA GLY A 536 16.55 16.65 -29.56
C GLY A 536 15.91 17.99 -29.97
N PRO A 537 15.95 18.36 -31.27
CA PRO A 537 15.71 19.72 -31.77
C PRO A 537 14.26 20.26 -31.63
N ASN A 538 13.33 19.53 -31.02
CA ASN A 538 11.94 19.97 -30.91
C ASN A 538 11.72 20.92 -29.70
N HIS A 539 11.41 22.18 -29.98
CA HIS A 539 11.17 23.25 -28.99
C HIS A 539 10.11 22.93 -27.91
N ILE A 540 9.11 22.09 -28.19
CA ILE A 540 8.06 21.67 -27.23
C ILE A 540 8.65 20.84 -26.06
N VAL A 541 9.84 20.24 -26.24
CA VAL A 541 10.49 19.33 -25.28
C VAL A 541 11.48 20.07 -24.34
N ASN A 542 11.67 21.38 -24.53
CA ASN A 542 12.60 22.20 -23.73
C ASN A 542 11.99 22.78 -22.45
N THR A 543 10.71 22.52 -22.16
CA THR A 543 10.12 22.92 -20.87
C THR A 543 10.74 22.10 -19.71
N PRO A 544 11.07 22.74 -18.58
CA PRO A 544 11.54 22.02 -17.41
C PRO A 544 10.44 21.08 -16.94
N THR A 545 10.81 19.86 -16.57
CA THR A 545 9.82 18.90 -16.09
C THR A 545 9.10 19.52 -14.88
N ASN A 546 7.79 19.32 -14.69
CA ASN A 546 7.06 19.69 -13.46
C ASN A 546 6.23 18.52 -12.91
N ILE A 547 6.91 17.60 -12.24
CA ILE A 547 6.35 16.37 -11.66
C ILE A 547 5.40 16.69 -10.53
N LYS A 548 5.70 17.73 -9.74
CA LYS A 548 4.83 18.17 -8.66
C LYS A 548 3.46 18.54 -9.20
N LEU A 549 3.40 19.37 -10.24
CA LEU A 549 2.14 19.75 -10.89
C LEU A 549 1.46 18.55 -11.55
N LYS A 550 2.21 17.71 -12.26
CA LYS A 550 1.68 16.48 -12.89
C LYS A 550 0.99 15.56 -11.87
N LEU A 551 1.62 15.34 -10.71
CA LEU A 551 1.06 14.53 -9.63
C LEU A 551 -0.16 15.20 -8.97
N ILE A 552 -0.15 16.53 -8.81
CA ILE A 552 -1.32 17.27 -8.32
C ILE A 552 -2.51 17.10 -9.27
N ASN A 553 -2.30 17.22 -10.58
CA ASN A 553 -3.34 17.10 -11.60
C ASN A 553 -3.95 15.69 -11.61
N ILE A 554 -3.10 14.65 -11.67
CA ILE A 554 -3.57 13.25 -11.60
C ILE A 554 -4.36 12.98 -10.32
N ARG A 555 -3.98 13.58 -9.18
CA ARG A 555 -4.71 13.44 -7.92
C ARG A 555 -6.05 14.17 -7.90
N SER A 556 -6.11 15.38 -8.44
CA SER A 556 -7.37 16.10 -8.59
C SER A 556 -8.34 15.27 -9.42
N GLU A 557 -7.84 14.65 -10.49
CA GLU A 557 -8.60 13.73 -11.31
C GLU A 557 -9.04 12.47 -10.55
N ILE A 558 -8.16 11.81 -9.80
CA ILE A 558 -8.52 10.67 -8.94
C ILE A 558 -9.67 11.02 -7.98
N LYS A 559 -9.59 12.18 -7.31
CA LYS A 559 -10.65 12.62 -6.39
C LYS A 559 -11.98 12.82 -7.12
N LEU A 560 -11.96 13.44 -8.29
CA LEU A 560 -13.15 13.64 -9.12
C LEU A 560 -13.76 12.30 -9.55
N ILE A 561 -12.94 11.35 -9.98
CA ILE A 561 -13.40 10.02 -10.40
C ILE A 561 -13.94 9.21 -9.21
N GLN A 562 -13.29 9.25 -8.05
CA GLN A 562 -13.79 8.62 -6.82
C GLN A 562 -15.14 9.20 -6.41
N GLN A 563 -15.29 10.53 -6.48
CA GLN A 563 -16.57 11.19 -6.19
C GLN A 563 -17.65 10.75 -7.19
N LYS A 564 -17.35 10.74 -8.49
CA LYS A 564 -18.28 10.26 -9.54
C LYS A 564 -18.69 8.79 -9.33
N LEU A 565 -17.75 7.95 -8.91
CA LEU A 565 -18.00 6.53 -8.64
C LEU A 565 -18.92 6.36 -7.43
N HIS A 566 -18.67 7.11 -6.35
CA HIS A 566 -19.52 7.11 -5.16
C HIS A 566 -20.92 7.67 -5.42
N THR A 567 -21.04 8.79 -6.12
CA THR A 567 -22.37 9.37 -6.47
C THR A 567 -23.15 8.43 -7.37
N TYR A 568 -22.50 7.75 -8.33
CA TYR A 568 -23.13 6.75 -9.18
C TYR A 568 -23.63 5.55 -8.36
N GLN A 569 -22.83 5.03 -7.44
CA GLN A 569 -23.24 3.95 -6.54
C GLN A 569 -24.46 4.33 -5.70
N ASN A 570 -24.48 5.53 -5.13
CA ASN A 570 -25.60 6.00 -4.29
C ASN A 570 -26.88 6.18 -5.11
N ARG A 571 -26.81 6.75 -6.32
CA ARG A 571 -27.96 6.86 -7.22
C ARG A 571 -28.55 5.51 -7.59
N LEU A 572 -27.71 4.49 -7.79
CA LEU A 572 -28.19 3.13 -8.04
C LEU A 572 -28.82 2.51 -6.80
N SER A 573 -28.24 2.75 -5.63
CA SER A 573 -28.81 2.31 -4.34
C SER A 573 -30.19 2.93 -4.09
N GLN A 574 -30.38 4.22 -4.39
CA GLN A 574 -31.68 4.90 -4.29
C GLN A 574 -32.74 4.32 -5.24
N LYS A 575 -32.31 3.72 -6.36
CA LYS A 575 -33.19 3.06 -7.32
C LYS A 575 -33.41 1.56 -7.02
N GLY A 576 -33.04 1.08 -5.83
CA GLY A 576 -33.15 -0.34 -5.46
C GLY A 576 -32.16 -1.27 -6.18
N ILE A 577 -31.19 -0.74 -6.93
CA ILE A 577 -30.20 -1.56 -7.66
C ILE A 577 -29.01 -1.85 -6.72
N SER A 578 -28.98 -3.07 -6.18
CA SER A 578 -27.93 -3.53 -5.27
C SER A 578 -26.57 -3.76 -5.95
N ASN A 579 -26.55 -4.26 -7.19
CA ASN A 579 -25.32 -4.71 -7.86
C ASN A 579 -24.74 -3.71 -8.87
N SER A 580 -24.26 -2.57 -8.36
CA SER A 580 -23.61 -1.52 -9.15
C SER A 580 -22.37 -1.98 -9.94
N LYS A 581 -21.69 -3.05 -9.49
CA LYS A 581 -20.45 -3.57 -10.09
C LYS A 581 -20.65 -4.20 -11.48
N ARG A 582 -21.87 -4.62 -11.82
CA ARG A 582 -22.19 -5.18 -13.15
C ARG A 582 -22.44 -4.10 -14.22
N LYS A 583 -22.54 -2.82 -13.84
CA LYS A 583 -22.89 -1.75 -14.77
C LYS A 583 -21.67 -1.24 -15.54
N PHE A 584 -21.83 -1.05 -16.86
CA PHE A 584 -20.78 -0.59 -17.76
C PHE A 584 -20.13 0.73 -17.29
N LYS A 585 -20.94 1.72 -16.90
CA LYS A 585 -20.45 3.03 -16.42
C LYS A 585 -19.59 2.90 -15.15
N TYR A 586 -19.96 2.03 -14.21
CA TYR A 586 -19.17 1.74 -13.02
C TYR A 586 -17.81 1.16 -13.38
N ASN A 587 -17.79 0.12 -14.22
CA ASN A 587 -16.56 -0.56 -14.63
C ASN A 587 -15.64 0.37 -15.41
N ARG A 588 -16.18 1.22 -16.29
CA ARG A 588 -15.39 2.24 -17.02
C ARG A 588 -14.72 3.23 -16.06
N LEU A 589 -15.46 3.77 -15.08
CA LEU A 589 -14.91 4.69 -14.07
C LEU A 589 -13.85 4.00 -13.19
N LYS A 590 -14.08 2.73 -12.82
CA LYS A 590 -13.15 1.94 -12.02
C LYS A 590 -11.84 1.65 -12.77
N ILE A 591 -11.92 1.20 -14.02
CA ILE A 591 -10.73 0.99 -14.87
C ILE A 591 -9.96 2.29 -15.04
N TYR A 592 -10.67 3.41 -15.25
CA TYR A 592 -10.03 4.71 -15.36
C TYR A 592 -9.29 5.10 -14.06
N LEU A 593 -9.93 4.89 -12.91
CA LEU A 593 -9.33 5.10 -11.60
C LEU A 593 -8.06 4.24 -11.41
N GLU A 594 -8.12 2.96 -11.75
CA GLU A 594 -6.97 2.03 -11.69
C GLU A 594 -5.80 2.54 -12.56
N ARG A 595 -6.06 2.99 -13.79
CA ARG A 595 -5.04 3.57 -14.67
C ARG A 595 -4.38 4.83 -14.09
N LEU A 596 -5.14 5.69 -13.40
CA LEU A 596 -4.58 6.87 -12.75
C LEU A 596 -3.66 6.48 -11.58
N TRP A 597 -4.02 5.46 -10.81
CA TRP A 597 -3.17 4.92 -9.75
C TRP A 597 -1.89 4.28 -10.30
N GLU A 598 -1.99 3.53 -11.40
CA GLU A 598 -0.82 2.99 -12.10
C GLU A 598 0.12 4.09 -12.59
N ARG A 599 -0.42 5.18 -13.15
CA ARG A 599 0.38 6.35 -13.56
C ARG A 599 1.18 6.94 -12.38
N ILE A 600 0.54 7.10 -11.21
CA ILE A 600 1.24 7.53 -9.99
C ILE A 600 2.33 6.53 -9.61
N SER A 601 2.02 5.23 -9.59
CA SER A 601 2.97 4.19 -9.23
C SER A 601 4.19 4.18 -10.15
N HIS A 602 3.99 4.40 -11.46
CA HIS A 602 5.08 4.47 -12.43
C HIS A 602 5.97 5.69 -12.21
N ILE A 603 5.39 6.88 -12.00
CA ILE A 603 6.16 8.09 -11.71
C ILE A 603 6.98 7.91 -10.42
N ASN A 604 6.38 7.34 -9.38
CA ASN A 604 7.08 7.07 -8.11
C ASN A 604 8.27 6.13 -8.32
N LYS A 605 8.05 5.02 -9.03
CA LYS A 605 9.11 4.05 -9.36
C LYS A 605 10.23 4.69 -10.18
N GLU A 606 9.90 5.59 -11.09
CA GLU A 606 10.86 6.32 -11.90
C GLU A 606 11.73 7.24 -11.03
N ILE A 607 11.14 8.01 -10.11
CA ILE A 607 11.88 8.85 -9.16
C ILE A 607 12.85 8.00 -8.32
N VAL A 608 12.35 6.89 -7.75
CA VAL A 608 13.19 5.97 -6.94
C VAL A 608 14.38 5.48 -7.75
N ASN A 609 14.17 5.04 -8.98
CA ASN A 609 15.23 4.52 -9.84
C ASN A 609 16.26 5.60 -10.21
N LEU A 610 15.80 6.79 -10.61
CA LEU A 610 16.68 7.90 -10.99
C LEU A 610 17.51 8.39 -9.81
N LEU A 611 16.87 8.55 -8.64
CA LEU A 611 17.54 8.98 -7.41
C LEU A 611 18.61 7.97 -7.01
N ASN A 612 18.25 6.69 -6.93
CA ASN A 612 19.18 5.59 -6.60
C ASN A 612 20.38 5.55 -7.58
N HIS A 613 20.11 5.61 -8.88
CA HIS A 613 21.18 5.61 -9.89
C HIS A 613 22.08 6.84 -9.79
N THR A 614 21.54 8.01 -9.45
CA THR A 614 22.30 9.25 -9.33
C THR A 614 23.17 9.25 -8.08
N ILE A 615 22.61 8.83 -6.93
CA ILE A 615 23.34 8.70 -5.66
C ILE A 615 24.53 7.76 -5.81
N LEU A 616 24.35 6.60 -6.45
CA LEU A 616 25.45 5.65 -6.64
C LEU A 616 26.54 6.18 -7.58
N LYS A 617 26.17 6.93 -8.62
CA LYS A 617 27.17 7.57 -9.49
C LYS A 617 28.01 8.59 -8.74
N ILE A 618 27.37 9.36 -7.85
CA ILE A 618 28.05 10.32 -6.98
C ILE A 618 28.96 9.57 -6.01
N ALA A 619 28.45 8.53 -5.35
CA ALA A 619 29.21 7.72 -4.40
C ALA A 619 30.45 7.07 -5.04
N ASN A 620 30.30 6.51 -6.24
CA ASN A 620 31.42 5.90 -6.96
C ASN A 620 32.46 6.93 -7.44
N HIS A 621 32.03 8.12 -7.86
CA HIS A 621 32.94 9.19 -8.29
C HIS A 621 33.82 9.71 -7.14
N HIS A 622 33.25 9.77 -5.92
CA HIS A 622 33.96 10.23 -4.72
C HIS A 622 34.56 9.09 -3.89
N HIS A 623 34.59 7.86 -4.41
CA HIS A 623 35.13 6.68 -3.72
C HIS A 623 34.58 6.47 -2.29
N VAL A 624 33.27 6.71 -2.12
CA VAL A 624 32.59 6.58 -0.83
C VAL A 624 32.61 5.14 -0.34
N SER A 625 33.06 4.93 0.91
CA SER A 625 33.09 3.61 1.56
C SER A 625 31.82 3.30 2.33
N VAL A 626 31.16 4.31 2.92
CA VAL A 626 29.94 4.16 3.74
C VAL A 626 28.86 5.16 3.34
N ILE A 627 27.64 4.67 3.10
CA ILE A 627 26.42 5.47 2.92
C ILE A 627 25.57 5.41 4.18
N LYS A 628 25.26 6.58 4.75
CA LYS A 628 24.41 6.74 5.93
C LYS A 628 23.10 7.42 5.55
N CYS A 629 21.99 6.87 6.02
CA CYS A 629 20.67 7.48 5.87
C CYS A 629 19.91 7.44 7.20
N GLU A 630 18.98 8.37 7.39
CA GLU A 630 18.14 8.40 8.58
C GLU A 630 17.17 7.20 8.67
N ASN A 631 16.94 6.69 9.87
CA ASN A 631 16.00 5.62 10.13
C ASN A 631 14.59 6.18 10.26
N LEU A 632 13.86 6.13 9.15
CA LEU A 632 12.49 6.64 9.05
C LEU A 632 11.43 5.65 9.54
N LYS A 633 11.79 4.47 10.08
CA LYS A 633 10.83 3.46 10.55
C LYS A 633 9.97 3.93 11.72
N TRP A 634 10.45 4.88 12.51
CA TRP A 634 9.81 5.34 13.76
C TRP A 634 9.06 6.68 13.64
N THR A 635 9.15 7.35 12.49
CA THR A 635 8.48 8.63 12.29
C THR A 635 6.97 8.38 12.21
N ARG A 636 6.20 8.97 13.14
CA ARG A 636 4.74 8.78 13.21
C ARG A 636 4.09 9.25 11.90
N HIS A 637 2.99 8.61 11.49
CA HIS A 637 2.10 9.18 10.47
C HIS A 637 1.57 10.52 10.97
N SER A 638 2.17 11.63 10.52
CA SER A 638 1.69 12.97 10.84
C SER A 638 0.31 13.18 10.21
N LYS A 639 -0.59 13.85 10.93
CA LYS A 639 -1.99 13.99 10.48
C LYS A 639 -2.03 14.83 9.20
N ARG A 640 -2.98 14.54 8.30
CA ARG A 640 -3.14 15.25 7.01
C ARG A 640 -3.24 16.77 7.10
N LYS A 641 -3.65 17.29 8.26
CA LYS A 641 -3.73 18.73 8.56
C LYS A 641 -2.36 19.38 8.81
N GLU A 642 -1.38 18.63 9.30
CA GLU A 642 -0.07 19.14 9.77
C GLU A 642 0.96 19.18 8.62
N VAL A 643 0.92 18.21 7.72
CA VAL A 643 1.91 18.07 6.63
C VAL A 643 1.43 18.72 5.33
N GLY A 644 0.15 19.03 5.20
CA GLY A 644 -0.45 19.52 3.95
C GLY A 644 -0.81 18.41 2.96
N GLN A 645 -1.67 18.72 1.98
CA GLN A 645 -2.29 17.71 1.10
C GLN A 645 -1.29 16.92 0.23
N PHE A 646 -0.16 17.54 -0.12
CA PHE A 646 0.88 16.91 -0.94
C PHE A 646 1.67 15.87 -0.15
N LEU A 647 2.19 16.25 1.01
CA LEU A 647 3.02 15.45 1.91
C LEU A 647 2.23 14.29 2.55
N ALA A 648 1.03 14.54 3.08
CA ALA A 648 0.21 13.52 3.74
C ALA A 648 -0.22 12.35 2.83
N PHE A 649 -0.16 12.53 1.50
CA PHE A 649 -0.57 11.51 0.54
C PHE A 649 0.54 10.51 0.20
N TRP A 650 1.81 10.93 0.18
CA TRP A 650 2.90 10.07 -0.30
C TRP A 650 3.10 8.81 0.53
N GLN A 651 2.42 8.67 1.67
CA GLN A 651 2.84 7.80 2.76
C GLN A 651 4.36 7.94 2.85
N ILE A 652 4.83 9.16 3.13
CA ILE A 652 6.21 9.61 2.96
C ILE A 652 7.22 8.53 3.39
N LEU A 653 6.92 7.86 4.49
CA LEU A 653 7.63 6.71 5.04
C LEU A 653 7.75 5.53 4.07
N TRP A 654 6.66 5.11 3.41
CA TRP A 654 6.65 4.05 2.39
C TRP A 654 7.45 4.44 1.14
N PHE A 655 7.37 5.71 0.72
CA PHE A 655 8.16 6.18 -0.43
C PHE A 655 9.66 6.24 -0.11
N PHE A 656 10.04 6.81 1.03
CA PHE A 656 11.45 6.85 1.46
C PHE A 656 11.98 5.48 1.83
N SER A 657 11.15 4.59 2.40
CA SER A 657 11.53 3.19 2.64
C SER A 657 11.87 2.46 1.33
N GLN A 658 11.15 2.72 0.24
CA GLN A 658 11.51 2.18 -1.08
C GLN A 658 12.84 2.74 -1.59
N ILE A 659 13.08 4.04 -1.40
CA ILE A 659 14.36 4.67 -1.76
C ILE A 659 15.51 4.03 -0.97
N GLN A 660 15.38 3.93 0.36
CA GLN A 660 16.37 3.32 1.24
C GLN A 660 16.63 1.87 0.87
N SER A 661 15.59 1.07 0.65
CA SER A 661 15.73 -0.33 0.24
C SER A 661 16.44 -0.45 -1.11
N ALA A 662 16.14 0.45 -2.06
CA ALA A 662 16.78 0.46 -3.37
C ALA A 662 18.25 0.89 -3.30
N ILE A 663 18.59 1.87 -2.46
CA ILE A 663 19.97 2.31 -2.21
C ILE A 663 20.73 1.21 -1.48
N GLN A 664 20.20 0.66 -0.39
CA GLN A 664 20.82 -0.42 0.38
C GLN A 664 21.17 -1.62 -0.51
N LEU A 665 20.21 -2.09 -1.31
CA LEU A 665 20.43 -3.20 -2.23
C LEU A 665 21.55 -2.90 -3.23
N ARG A 666 21.59 -1.67 -3.76
CA ARG A 666 22.60 -1.30 -4.75
C ARG A 666 23.96 -0.98 -4.15
N ALA A 667 24.01 -0.35 -2.98
CA ALA A 667 25.24 -0.11 -2.23
C ALA A 667 25.93 -1.44 -1.92
N HIS A 668 25.16 -2.41 -1.42
CA HIS A 668 25.62 -3.78 -1.19
C HIS A 668 26.19 -4.44 -2.46
N LEU A 669 25.57 -4.20 -3.63
CA LEU A 669 26.07 -4.71 -4.92
C LEU A 669 27.34 -3.99 -5.41
N ASN A 670 27.63 -2.78 -4.94
CA ASN A 670 28.84 -2.01 -5.27
C ASN A 670 29.90 -2.07 -4.16
N ALA A 671 29.76 -2.97 -3.19
CA ALA A 671 30.66 -3.08 -2.02
C ALA A 671 30.77 -1.80 -1.18
N ILE A 672 29.70 -0.99 -1.13
CA ILE A 672 29.60 0.19 -0.27
C ILE A 672 28.76 -0.20 0.95
N GLU A 673 29.25 0.10 2.16
CA GLU A 673 28.53 -0.20 3.39
C GLU A 673 27.31 0.72 3.52
N PHE A 674 26.15 0.17 3.89
CA PHE A 674 24.94 0.97 4.11
C PHE A 674 24.53 0.93 5.59
N LYS A 675 24.50 2.09 6.24
CA LYS A 675 24.08 2.24 7.64
C LYS A 675 22.83 3.10 7.76
N THR A 676 22.00 2.77 8.73
CA THR A 676 20.86 3.61 9.13
C THR A 676 21.14 4.23 10.49
N LYS A 677 20.88 5.54 10.64
CA LYS A 677 21.11 6.31 11.86
C LYS A 677 19.81 6.83 12.44
N ASN A 678 19.74 7.04 13.75
CA ASN A 678 18.53 7.56 14.37
C ASN A 678 18.23 8.98 13.85
N ALA A 679 17.01 9.22 13.36
CA ALA A 679 16.59 10.51 12.82
C ALA A 679 16.33 11.58 13.90
N ARG A 680 16.38 11.21 15.19
CA ARG A 680 16.05 12.13 16.28
C ARG A 680 17.03 13.30 16.31
N ASN A 681 16.49 14.51 16.16
CA ASN A 681 17.19 15.80 16.24
C ASN A 681 18.30 16.03 15.19
N THR A 682 18.43 15.19 14.16
CA THR A 682 19.46 15.35 13.11
C THR A 682 19.35 16.68 12.35
N SER A 683 18.15 17.23 12.22
CA SER A 683 17.92 18.54 11.59
C SER A 683 17.88 19.73 12.56
N GLN A 684 17.99 19.47 13.87
CA GLN A 684 17.94 20.48 14.94
C GLN A 684 19.25 20.57 15.74
N LYS A 685 20.16 19.60 15.61
CA LYS A 685 21.50 19.63 16.17
C LYS A 685 22.42 20.36 15.21
N CYS A 686 23.30 21.23 15.68
CA CYS A 686 24.30 21.88 14.84
C CYS A 686 25.33 20.84 14.38
N SER A 687 25.60 20.81 13.08
CA SER A 687 26.64 19.93 12.51
C SER A 687 28.07 20.33 12.88
N THR A 688 28.30 21.58 13.29
CA THR A 688 29.63 22.05 13.69
C THR A 688 29.86 21.91 15.19
N SER A 689 28.95 22.45 16.02
CA SER A 689 29.15 22.51 17.47
C SER A 689 28.44 21.39 18.25
N GLY A 690 27.56 20.63 17.62
CA GLY A 690 26.78 19.60 18.30
C GLY A 690 25.68 20.11 19.25
N HIS A 691 25.56 21.42 19.47
CA HIS A 691 24.50 21.99 20.30
C HIS A 691 23.15 22.04 19.57
N MET A 692 22.06 22.14 20.33
CA MET A 692 20.72 22.32 19.76
C MET A 692 20.59 23.73 19.17
N GLY A 693 20.14 23.82 17.92
CA GLY A 693 19.83 25.06 17.24
C GLY A 693 18.33 25.25 17.01
N GLN A 694 17.99 26.43 16.49
CA GLN A 694 16.63 26.82 16.16
C GLN A 694 16.36 26.52 14.68
N ARG A 695 15.27 25.79 14.41
CA ARG A 695 14.82 25.48 13.05
C ARG A 695 13.51 26.19 12.74
N THR A 696 13.53 27.08 11.75
CA THR A 696 12.34 27.74 11.21
C THR A 696 12.15 27.35 9.74
N GLY A 697 11.33 26.33 9.52
CA GLY A 697 11.09 25.78 8.18
C GLY A 697 12.34 25.10 7.59
N LYS A 698 12.98 25.76 6.62
CA LYS A 698 14.20 25.31 5.92
C LYS A 698 15.47 25.99 6.39
N ALA A 699 15.37 27.02 7.22
CA ALA A 699 16.51 27.64 7.84
C ALA A 699 16.82 26.93 9.16
N PHE A 700 18.10 26.68 9.41
CA PHE A 700 18.66 26.25 10.68
C PHE A 700 19.64 27.33 11.15
N PHE A 701 19.49 27.77 12.40
CA PHE A 701 20.41 28.70 13.05
C PHE A 701 20.93 28.09 14.34
N CYS A 702 22.24 28.08 14.55
CA CYS A 702 22.85 27.68 15.81
C CYS A 702 23.17 28.91 16.66
N PRO A 703 22.59 29.06 17.87
CA PRO A 703 22.89 30.19 18.75
C PRO A 703 24.29 30.12 19.38
N HIS A 704 24.96 28.96 19.36
CA HIS A 704 26.26 28.76 20.01
C HIS A 704 27.45 29.05 19.08
N CYS A 705 27.31 28.77 17.78
CA CYS A 705 28.38 29.03 16.79
C CYS A 705 27.92 29.97 15.68
N GLU A 706 26.77 30.63 15.88
CA GLU A 706 26.13 31.63 15.01
C GLU A 706 25.94 31.25 13.53
N MET A 707 26.12 29.96 13.22
CA MET A 707 26.06 29.46 11.86
C MET A 707 24.61 29.31 11.38
N SER A 708 24.34 29.80 10.17
CA SER A 708 23.07 29.64 9.46
C SER A 708 23.22 28.72 8.25
N LEU A 709 22.36 27.70 8.12
CA LEU A 709 22.38 26.68 7.06
C LEU A 709 20.98 26.29 6.58
N ASP A 710 20.87 25.65 5.41
CA ASP A 710 19.66 24.90 5.06
C ASP A 710 19.52 23.68 6.00
N SER A 711 18.32 23.50 6.56
CA SER A 711 18.04 22.44 7.54
C SER A 711 18.26 21.04 7.02
N ASP A 712 18.02 20.82 5.71
CA ASP A 712 18.17 19.53 5.05
C ASP A 712 19.67 19.23 4.83
N LEU A 713 20.48 20.28 4.56
CA LEU A 713 21.95 20.17 4.50
C LEU A 713 22.56 19.92 5.88
N ASN A 714 22.10 20.62 6.92
CA ASN A 714 22.54 20.40 8.29
C ASN A 714 22.22 18.95 8.74
N ALA A 715 21.04 18.44 8.36
CA ALA A 715 20.68 17.04 8.59
C ALA A 715 21.61 16.07 7.84
N ALA A 716 21.87 16.30 6.54
CA ALA A 716 22.78 15.45 5.76
C ALA A 716 24.19 15.41 6.36
N ARG A 717 24.73 16.54 6.81
CA ARG A 717 26.03 16.64 7.51
C ARG A 717 26.02 15.85 8.81
N ASN A 718 25.02 16.05 9.66
CA ASN A 718 24.89 15.28 10.90
C ASN A 718 24.82 13.77 10.64
N ILE A 719 24.08 13.34 9.62
CA ILE A 719 23.98 11.93 9.24
C ILE A 719 25.33 11.37 8.80
N ALA A 720 26.15 12.15 8.09
CA ALA A 720 27.52 11.75 7.73
C ALA A 720 28.43 11.67 8.98
N LEU A 721 28.37 12.67 9.86
CA LEU A 721 29.22 12.76 11.06
C LEU A 721 28.95 11.64 12.09
N CYS A 722 27.70 11.17 12.22
CA CYS A 722 27.25 10.24 13.26
C CYS A 722 27.82 8.81 13.21
#